data_AF-A0A1F7LMX6-F1
#
_entry.id   AF-A0A1F7LMX6-F1
#
_cell.length_a   1.000
_cell.length_b   1.000
_cell.length_c   1.000
_cell.angle_alpha   90.00
_cell.angle_beta   90.00
_cell.angle_gamma   90.00
#
_symmetry.space_group_name_H-M   'P 1'
#
loop_
_entity.id
_entity.type
_entity.pdbx_description
1 polymer ?
#
loop_
_entity_poly.entity_id
_entity_poly.type
_entity_poly.pdbx_seq_one_letter_code
_entity_poly.pdbx_strand_id
1 'polypeptide(L)'
;MAYRELGVIEIREVLRRFGLGEGVRAIARGTGSDRKTVAKYVAAAVALGLRRGDPPPTDEQVASVIAAVHAAAGGRPADVPDRLAAHRDQIATWLADGLRLTKVHRRLRAQGVAVPYSSLHRFAQAHLGFGAPTVTVRVAEPPPGEAAEVDFGMLGLWFDPASERRRRVYGLLITLCFSRYAFLAITLRQDLPAVLDGLEAAWTFFGGVVRRLVADNLTPVVTRADRYTPGINRVFLEYAQYRGFVVDPAVPAHPTGKPKVERGIPYTREDFFRGESFHDLADMQTRALVWSRDVAGTRLHGTTRQVPRIVFETVEQPTLLPLAPEPFDRPTWARATVHPDHHLQFRHALYSVPTRYIGHRVEVRGDSRLVRIYLHRELIKVHAPQPPGGRATDYTDDPAERAPYAMRAPDACIRQAEQLGPAVGQFVGVLLSGTFPWARLRQAQKLLRLAERYGAARVNAACARALAFELLDVRRVERILRAALEREPGPSERGAFTDARQAKLLDVLETGAVRRLGSIRSAPVDAWLMAATSTDLDAAVRAGRFRRDLYHRLAVLTFRLPPLRERGADVLLLAERFLAAVWTLEGSPAKRLSPEAREALRRYAWPGNIRELRNGIERVGLLSDEEVVSAAHLELPDTSTRPPRGSSAPLRAKTGTAARDAGVGAEDDGARLARALRETGWNISHTAARLGMSRHTVRLGIEKYRLRRERPGEFSTRSADPRRMKCGSLSVRVGIEVGLSMVRRARRRVGPGAPRAPRTAATGDAPESALSRLR
;
A
#
# COMPACT_ATOMS: atom_id res chain seq x y z
N MET A 1 -15.89 75.65 -8.42
CA MET A 1 -14.67 74.99 -8.92
C MET A 1 -13.90 74.47 -7.72
N ALA A 2 -13.46 73.21 -7.77
CA ALA A 2 -12.70 72.60 -6.68
C ALA A 2 -11.40 73.38 -6.42
N TYR A 3 -11.05 73.55 -5.15
CA TYR A 3 -9.81 74.20 -4.71
C TYR A 3 -8.60 73.42 -5.26
N ARG A 4 -7.85 74.04 -6.19
CA ARG A 4 -6.59 73.51 -6.73
C ARG A 4 -5.44 74.19 -6.01
N GLU A 5 -4.67 73.43 -5.25
CA GLU A 5 -3.39 73.89 -4.70
C GLU A 5 -2.37 74.02 -5.85
N LEU A 6 -1.64 75.13 -5.87
CA LEU A 6 -0.59 75.35 -6.85
C LEU A 6 0.66 74.55 -6.47
N GLY A 7 1.28 73.89 -7.44
CA GLY A 7 2.57 73.24 -7.26
C GLY A 7 3.71 74.25 -7.10
N VAL A 8 4.84 73.83 -6.52
CA VAL A 8 6.02 74.71 -6.29
C VAL A 8 6.50 75.38 -7.57
N ILE A 9 6.48 74.68 -8.70
CA ILE A 9 6.86 75.23 -10.02
C ILE A 9 5.86 76.28 -10.49
N GLU A 10 4.56 76.05 -10.28
CA GLU A 10 3.51 77.02 -10.65
C GLU A 10 3.62 78.29 -9.78
N ILE A 11 3.92 78.12 -8.48
CA ILE A 11 4.17 79.24 -7.56
C ILE A 11 5.43 80.00 -7.98
N ARG A 12 6.51 79.29 -8.32
CA ARG A 12 7.73 79.92 -8.85
C ARG A 12 7.46 80.73 -10.11
N GLU A 13 6.63 80.21 -11.02
CA GLU A 13 6.25 80.91 -12.24
C GLU A 13 5.35 82.13 -11.96
N VAL A 14 4.43 82.03 -11.01
CA VAL A 14 3.62 83.18 -10.52
C VAL A 14 4.53 84.29 -9.99
N LEU A 15 5.52 83.94 -9.15
CA LEU A 15 6.46 84.89 -8.57
C LEU A 15 7.45 85.46 -9.60
N ARG A 16 7.91 84.64 -10.55
CA ARG A 16 8.76 85.09 -11.67
C ARG A 16 8.05 86.11 -12.54
N ARG A 17 6.79 85.85 -12.92
CA ARG A 17 5.98 86.79 -13.71
C ARG A 17 5.62 88.06 -12.95
N PHE A 18 5.41 87.95 -11.63
CA PHE A 18 5.30 89.11 -10.76
C PHE A 18 6.59 89.95 -10.76
N GLY A 19 7.75 89.31 -10.65
CA GLY A 19 9.07 89.95 -10.78
C GLY A 19 9.27 90.64 -12.14
N LEU A 20 8.76 90.06 -13.23
CA LEU A 20 8.76 90.68 -14.57
C LEU A 20 7.78 91.86 -14.72
N GLY A 21 7.03 92.21 -13.67
CA GLY A 21 6.11 93.34 -13.66
C GLY A 21 4.71 93.05 -14.19
N GLU A 22 4.36 91.79 -14.45
CA GLU A 22 3.02 91.41 -14.90
C GLU A 22 1.97 91.67 -13.79
N GLY A 23 0.80 92.17 -14.18
CA GLY A 23 -0.34 92.32 -13.25
C GLY A 23 -1.01 90.98 -12.94
N VAL A 24 -1.67 90.87 -11.78
CA VAL A 24 -2.35 89.64 -11.31
C VAL A 24 -3.28 88.99 -12.35
N ARG A 25 -3.98 89.79 -13.17
CA ARG A 25 -4.84 89.29 -14.27
C ARG A 25 -4.05 88.69 -15.44
N ALA A 26 -2.87 89.23 -15.74
CA ALA A 26 -1.98 88.70 -16.78
C ALA A 26 -1.34 87.39 -16.30
N ILE A 27 -0.86 87.36 -15.07
CA ILE A 27 -0.28 86.16 -14.43
C ILE A 27 -1.31 85.04 -14.36
N ALA A 28 -2.54 85.31 -13.92
CA ALA A 28 -3.61 84.32 -13.84
C ALA A 28 -3.93 83.69 -15.21
N ARG A 29 -4.01 84.50 -16.28
CA ARG A 29 -4.20 84.00 -17.65
C ARG A 29 -3.01 83.19 -18.15
N GLY A 30 -1.79 83.63 -17.87
CA GLY A 30 -0.57 82.99 -18.35
C GLY A 30 -0.18 81.71 -17.60
N THR A 31 -0.65 81.53 -16.38
CA THR A 31 -0.41 80.33 -15.54
C THR A 31 -1.62 79.39 -15.46
N GLY A 32 -2.77 79.80 -16.01
CA GLY A 32 -4.03 79.04 -15.88
C GLY A 32 -4.55 78.95 -14.44
N SER A 33 -4.07 79.80 -13.53
CA SER A 33 -4.39 79.78 -12.11
C SER A 33 -5.53 80.74 -11.76
N ASP A 34 -6.30 80.43 -10.71
CA ASP A 34 -7.38 81.33 -10.25
C ASP A 34 -6.81 82.68 -9.78
N ARG A 35 -7.51 83.76 -10.16
CA ARG A 35 -7.08 85.13 -9.88
C ARG A 35 -6.93 85.41 -8.38
N LYS A 36 -7.78 84.84 -7.52
CA LYS A 36 -7.70 85.03 -6.06
C LYS A 36 -6.48 84.29 -5.50
N THR A 37 -6.15 83.13 -6.05
CA THR A 37 -4.95 82.37 -5.66
C THR A 37 -3.69 83.13 -6.05
N VAL A 38 -3.59 83.63 -7.29
CA VAL A 38 -2.45 84.46 -7.72
C VAL A 38 -2.30 85.71 -6.86
N ALA A 39 -3.40 86.40 -6.56
CA ALA A 39 -3.38 87.58 -5.68
C ALA A 39 -2.85 87.25 -4.28
N LYS A 40 -3.21 86.09 -3.73
CA LYS A 40 -2.76 85.62 -2.41
C LYS A 40 -1.24 85.40 -2.36
N TYR A 41 -0.68 84.71 -3.35
CA TYR A 41 0.76 84.46 -3.43
C TYR A 41 1.56 85.73 -3.70
N VAL A 42 1.06 86.63 -4.55
CA VAL A 42 1.68 87.94 -4.80
C VAL A 42 1.66 88.81 -3.55
N ALA A 43 0.55 88.84 -2.80
CA ALA A 43 0.46 89.60 -1.55
C ALA A 43 1.45 89.10 -0.48
N ALA A 44 1.60 87.77 -0.35
CA ALA A 44 2.59 87.19 0.55
C ALA A 44 4.03 87.46 0.10
N ALA A 45 4.30 87.46 -1.21
CA ALA A 45 5.60 87.83 -1.76
C ALA A 45 5.97 89.29 -1.45
N VAL A 46 5.03 90.22 -1.65
CA VAL A 46 5.22 91.63 -1.31
C VAL A 46 5.45 91.81 0.19
N ALA A 47 4.69 91.10 1.04
CA ALA A 47 4.86 91.15 2.49
C ALA A 47 6.24 90.64 2.95
N LEU A 48 6.86 89.74 2.20
CA LEU A 48 8.22 89.21 2.43
C LEU A 48 9.31 90.02 1.71
N GLY A 49 8.96 91.17 1.11
CA GLY A 49 9.91 92.12 0.54
C GLY A 49 10.27 91.89 -0.93
N LEU A 50 9.63 90.95 -1.64
CA LEU A 50 9.81 90.79 -3.09
C LEU A 50 9.14 91.94 -3.85
N ARG A 51 9.89 92.53 -4.79
CA ARG A 51 9.48 93.68 -5.59
C ARG A 51 9.40 93.32 -7.07
N ARG A 52 8.73 94.19 -7.83
CA ARG A 52 8.76 94.13 -9.30
C ARG A 52 10.13 94.61 -9.79
N GLY A 53 10.68 93.92 -10.77
CA GLY A 53 12.04 94.10 -11.27
C GLY A 53 13.07 93.21 -10.58
N ASP A 54 12.69 92.47 -9.53
CA ASP A 54 13.61 91.54 -8.86
C ASP A 54 14.00 90.38 -9.78
N PRO A 55 15.22 89.84 -9.61
CA PRO A 55 15.62 88.61 -10.29
C PRO A 55 14.69 87.44 -9.93
N PRO A 56 14.71 86.34 -10.72
CA PRO A 56 13.89 85.17 -10.44
C PRO A 56 14.06 84.70 -8.98
N PRO A 57 12.96 84.37 -8.28
CA PRO A 57 13.02 84.05 -6.86
C PRO A 57 13.85 82.79 -6.61
N THR A 58 14.69 82.87 -5.58
CA THR A 58 15.45 81.73 -5.04
C THR A 58 14.52 80.70 -4.39
N ASP A 59 14.99 79.45 -4.24
CA ASP A 59 14.19 78.38 -3.64
C ASP A 59 13.77 78.72 -2.20
N GLU A 60 14.63 79.42 -1.45
CA GLU A 60 14.37 79.87 -0.09
C GLU A 60 13.28 80.96 -0.03
N GLN A 61 13.27 81.89 -0.99
CA GLN A 61 12.21 82.90 -1.13
C GLN A 61 10.87 82.26 -1.50
N VAL A 62 10.87 81.30 -2.44
CA VAL A 62 9.65 80.55 -2.80
C VAL A 62 9.11 79.79 -1.58
N ALA A 63 9.97 79.12 -0.81
CA ALA A 63 9.58 78.40 0.40
C ALA A 63 9.00 79.35 1.47
N SER A 64 9.60 80.53 1.65
CA SER A 64 9.14 81.54 2.60
C SER A 64 7.75 82.08 2.23
N VAL A 65 7.50 82.35 0.94
CA VAL A 65 6.18 82.77 0.44
C VAL A 65 5.14 81.67 0.66
N ILE A 66 5.47 80.41 0.39
CA ILE A 66 4.58 79.27 0.65
C ILE A 66 4.24 79.19 2.15
N ALA A 67 5.23 79.30 3.03
CA ALA A 67 5.04 79.29 4.47
C ALA A 67 4.12 80.42 4.94
N ALA A 68 4.31 81.64 4.43
CA ALA A 68 3.48 82.80 4.76
C ALA A 68 2.02 82.63 4.27
N VAL A 69 1.82 82.10 3.06
CA VAL A 69 0.48 81.82 2.49
C VAL A 69 -0.25 80.73 3.28
N HIS A 70 0.47 79.75 3.81
CA HIS A 70 -0.07 78.70 4.68
C HIS A 70 -0.37 79.21 6.08
N ALA A 71 0.48 80.04 6.66
CA ALA A 71 0.25 80.69 7.96
C ALA A 71 -0.99 81.60 7.92
N ALA A 72 -1.15 82.40 6.87
CA ALA A 72 -2.32 83.26 6.66
C ALA A 72 -3.62 82.50 6.33
N ALA A 73 -3.53 81.24 5.90
CA ALA A 73 -4.71 80.37 5.70
C ALA A 73 -5.23 79.76 7.02
N GLY A 74 -4.53 80.01 8.13
CA GLY A 74 -4.76 79.42 9.45
C GLY A 74 -5.89 80.07 10.26
N GLY A 75 -7.09 80.17 9.70
CA GLY A 75 -8.31 80.26 10.51
C GLY A 75 -8.81 78.85 10.84
N ARG A 76 -8.11 78.09 11.68
CA ARG A 76 -8.66 76.85 12.25
C ARG A 76 -9.34 77.16 13.59
N PRO A 77 -10.46 76.50 13.95
CA PRO A 77 -10.95 76.56 15.32
C PRO A 77 -9.85 76.06 16.24
N ALA A 78 -9.38 76.91 17.16
CA ALA A 78 -8.24 76.65 18.04
C ALA A 78 -8.40 75.41 18.93
N ASP A 79 -9.60 74.84 19.04
CA ASP A 79 -9.95 73.82 20.03
C ASP A 79 -9.64 72.36 19.63
N VAL A 80 -9.52 72.05 18.33
CA VAL A 80 -9.42 70.64 17.89
C VAL A 80 -8.06 69.97 18.14
N PRO A 81 -6.91 70.61 17.84
CA PRO A 81 -5.59 70.02 18.11
C PRO A 81 -5.35 69.80 19.61
N ASP A 82 -5.74 70.76 20.45
CA ASP A 82 -5.54 70.71 21.90
C ASP A 82 -6.38 69.60 22.55
N ARG A 83 -7.64 69.45 22.11
CA ARG A 83 -8.50 68.33 22.53
C ARG A 83 -7.98 66.97 22.10
N LEU A 84 -7.26 66.86 20.99
CA LEU A 84 -6.63 65.60 20.58
C LEU A 84 -5.30 65.35 21.32
N ALA A 85 -4.54 66.41 21.60
CA ALA A 85 -3.31 66.35 22.38
C ALA A 85 -3.56 65.84 23.81
N ALA A 86 -4.65 66.29 24.46
CA ALA A 86 -5.05 65.81 25.78
C ALA A 86 -5.33 64.30 25.85
N HIS A 87 -5.65 63.66 24.71
CA HIS A 87 -5.90 62.22 24.60
C HIS A 87 -4.79 61.47 23.84
N ARG A 88 -3.62 62.10 23.63
CA ARG A 88 -2.53 61.56 22.81
C ARG A 88 -2.14 60.14 23.21
N ASP A 89 -1.85 59.92 24.49
CA ASP A 89 -1.33 58.63 24.97
C ASP A 89 -2.40 57.55 24.90
N GLN A 90 -3.65 57.89 25.19
CA GLN A 90 -4.79 56.97 25.05
C GLN A 90 -5.02 56.54 23.60
N ILE A 91 -4.91 57.49 22.65
CA ILE A 91 -5.00 57.21 21.22
C ILE A 91 -3.82 56.34 20.78
N ALA A 92 -2.60 56.61 21.28
CA ALA A 92 -1.41 55.81 21.01
C ALA A 92 -1.57 54.36 21.48
N THR A 93 -2.04 54.15 22.71
CA THR A 93 -2.31 52.80 23.26
C THR A 93 -3.32 52.05 22.41
N TRP A 94 -4.46 52.67 22.06
CA TRP A 94 -5.44 52.00 21.21
C TRP A 94 -4.92 51.63 19.82
N LEU A 95 -4.07 52.48 19.23
CA LEU A 95 -3.43 52.16 17.95
C LEU A 95 -2.42 51.02 18.11
N ALA A 96 -1.66 50.98 19.20
CA ALA A 96 -0.75 49.88 19.53
C ALA A 96 -1.49 48.55 19.76
N ASP A 97 -2.68 48.60 20.38
CA ASP A 97 -3.58 47.45 20.55
C ASP A 97 -4.30 47.02 19.24
N GLY A 98 -3.96 47.64 18.11
CA GLY A 98 -4.48 47.27 16.79
C GLY A 98 -5.88 47.80 16.47
N LEU A 99 -6.39 48.79 17.20
CA LEU A 99 -7.69 49.39 16.86
C LEU A 99 -7.59 50.20 15.56
N ARG A 100 -8.54 49.97 14.66
CA ARG A 100 -8.70 50.80 13.45
C ARG A 100 -8.99 52.26 13.85
N LEU A 101 -8.42 53.22 13.14
CA LEU A 101 -8.61 54.65 13.42
C LEU A 101 -10.08 55.09 13.40
N THR A 102 -10.92 54.45 12.58
CA THR A 102 -12.38 54.67 12.57
C THR A 102 -13.07 54.23 13.87
N LYS A 103 -12.51 53.24 14.58
CA LYS A 103 -12.96 52.78 15.90
C LYS A 103 -12.45 53.70 17.01
N VAL A 104 -11.20 54.17 16.90
CA VAL A 104 -10.65 55.23 17.77
C VAL A 104 -11.53 56.49 17.70
N HIS A 105 -11.90 56.92 16.49
CA HIS A 105 -12.79 58.07 16.28
C HIS A 105 -14.14 57.93 16.98
N ARG A 106 -14.75 56.74 16.91
CA ARG A 106 -16.01 56.43 17.58
C ARG A 106 -15.89 56.41 19.10
N ARG A 107 -14.77 55.91 19.62
CA ARG A 107 -14.48 55.87 21.07
C ARG A 107 -14.24 57.26 21.64
N LEU A 108 -13.46 58.11 20.96
CA LEU A 108 -13.28 59.50 21.33
C LEU A 108 -14.63 60.25 21.37
N ARG A 109 -15.48 60.02 20.36
CA ARG A 109 -16.84 60.60 20.34
C ARG A 109 -17.69 60.14 21.52
N ALA A 110 -17.60 58.87 21.91
CA ALA A 110 -18.32 58.33 23.07
C ALA A 110 -17.82 58.90 24.41
N GLN A 111 -16.59 59.44 24.45
CA GLN A 111 -15.98 60.11 25.61
C GLN A 111 -16.18 61.63 25.58
N GLY A 112 -17.04 62.15 24.69
CA GLY A 112 -17.28 63.59 24.57
C GLY A 112 -16.28 64.35 23.69
N VAL A 113 -15.27 63.67 23.14
CA VAL A 113 -14.27 64.26 22.23
C VAL A 113 -14.78 64.16 20.78
N ALA A 114 -15.74 65.02 20.45
CA ALA A 114 -16.28 65.15 19.10
C ALA A 114 -15.33 65.97 18.21
N VAL A 115 -14.51 65.29 17.40
CA VAL A 115 -13.64 65.91 16.38
C VAL A 115 -13.94 65.36 14.98
N PRO A 116 -13.66 66.10 13.89
CA PRO A 116 -13.75 65.55 12.54
C PRO A 116 -12.74 64.42 12.31
N TYR A 117 -13.14 63.35 11.61
CA TYR A 117 -12.28 62.19 11.33
C TYR A 117 -10.96 62.59 10.62
N SER A 118 -11.02 63.53 9.68
CA SER A 118 -9.86 64.06 8.97
C SER A 118 -8.83 64.74 9.90
N SER A 119 -9.30 65.35 11.00
CA SER A 119 -8.42 65.98 12.00
C SER A 119 -7.74 64.92 12.87
N LEU A 120 -8.47 63.89 13.29
CA LEU A 120 -7.89 62.74 13.99
C LEU A 120 -6.88 61.99 13.12
N HIS A 121 -7.18 61.79 11.84
CA HIS A 121 -6.26 61.16 10.89
C HIS A 121 -4.96 61.93 10.73
N ARG A 122 -5.05 63.25 10.55
CA ARG A 122 -3.88 64.12 10.46
C ARG A 122 -3.09 64.14 11.76
N PHE A 123 -3.77 64.17 12.91
CA PHE A 123 -3.13 64.12 14.23
C PHE A 123 -2.36 62.81 14.43
N ALA A 124 -3.00 61.68 14.14
CA ALA A 124 -2.39 60.35 14.26
C ALA A 124 -1.19 60.19 13.32
N GLN A 125 -1.26 60.70 12.09
CA GLN A 125 -0.13 60.73 11.17
C GLN A 125 1.04 61.55 11.71
N ALA A 126 0.78 62.79 12.14
CA ALA A 126 1.82 63.73 12.52
C ALA A 126 2.46 63.46 13.90
N HIS A 127 1.69 62.94 14.87
CA HIS A 127 2.15 62.84 16.27
C HIS A 127 2.32 61.40 16.77
N LEU A 128 1.74 60.42 16.05
CA LEU A 128 1.72 59.00 16.44
C LEU A 128 2.27 58.07 15.35
N GLY A 129 2.79 58.61 14.24
CA GLY A 129 3.36 57.82 13.13
C GLY A 129 2.33 56.92 12.41
N PHE A 130 1.03 57.17 12.57
CA PHE A 130 -0.03 56.34 12.00
C PHE A 130 0.02 56.38 10.47
N GLY A 131 0.31 55.24 9.83
CA GLY A 131 0.40 55.14 8.37
C GLY A 131 1.68 55.75 7.79
N ALA A 132 2.70 56.05 8.62
CA ALA A 132 4.03 56.35 8.12
C ALA A 132 4.57 55.13 7.35
N PRO A 133 5.17 55.31 6.15
CA PRO A 133 5.75 54.20 5.42
C PRO A 133 6.87 53.59 6.25
N THR A 134 6.81 52.28 6.46
CA THR A 134 7.88 51.55 7.15
C THR A 134 9.18 51.79 6.40
N VAL A 135 10.18 52.35 7.08
CA VAL A 135 11.53 52.46 6.50
C VAL A 135 12.03 51.04 6.27
N THR A 136 12.19 50.69 4.99
CA THR A 136 12.70 49.38 4.58
C THR A 136 14.16 49.55 4.17
N VAL A 137 15.06 48.81 4.82
CA VAL A 137 16.46 48.72 4.39
C VAL A 137 16.49 47.89 3.11
N ARG A 138 17.21 48.37 2.08
CA ARG A 138 17.37 47.64 0.82
C ARG A 138 18.28 46.43 1.05
N VAL A 139 17.79 45.24 0.74
CA VAL A 139 18.64 44.04 0.62
C VAL A 139 19.53 44.22 -0.60
N ALA A 140 20.82 43.90 -0.44
CA ALA A 140 21.79 43.92 -1.54
C ALA A 140 21.36 42.97 -2.66
N GLU A 141 21.60 43.35 -3.92
CA GLU A 141 21.31 42.47 -5.04
C GLU A 141 22.27 41.27 -5.02
N PRO A 142 21.78 40.05 -5.29
CA PRO A 142 22.63 38.88 -5.33
C PRO A 142 23.57 38.93 -6.56
N PRO A 143 24.83 38.46 -6.42
CA PRO A 143 25.75 38.21 -7.53
C PRO A 143 25.14 37.44 -8.72
N PRO A 144 25.72 37.58 -9.93
CA PRO A 144 25.28 36.85 -11.11
C PRO A 144 25.28 35.34 -10.87
N GLY A 145 24.20 34.67 -11.28
CA GLY A 145 24.03 33.22 -11.21
C GLY A 145 23.74 32.69 -9.81
N GLU A 146 23.69 33.56 -8.80
CA GLU A 146 23.44 33.15 -7.43
C GLU A 146 21.98 32.76 -7.21
N ALA A 147 21.02 33.57 -7.66
CA ALA A 147 19.63 33.41 -7.27
C ALA A 147 18.62 33.59 -8.41
N ALA A 148 17.60 32.75 -8.41
CA ALA A 148 16.37 32.95 -9.19
C ALA A 148 15.15 32.98 -8.25
N GLU A 149 14.13 33.73 -8.62
CA GLU A 149 12.83 33.72 -7.95
C GLU A 149 11.83 32.94 -8.79
N VAL A 150 11.04 32.09 -8.14
CA VAL A 150 9.94 31.35 -8.78
C VAL A 150 8.59 31.83 -8.25
N ASP A 151 7.77 32.34 -9.17
CA ASP A 151 6.39 32.74 -8.94
C ASP A 151 5.44 31.78 -9.65
N PHE A 152 4.39 31.31 -8.97
CA PHE A 152 3.35 30.48 -9.59
C PHE A 152 1.97 31.09 -9.38
N GLY A 153 1.30 31.46 -10.48
CA GLY A 153 -0.02 32.07 -10.40
C GLY A 153 -0.91 31.81 -11.60
N MET A 154 -2.19 32.11 -11.44
CA MET A 154 -3.17 31.99 -12.52
C MET A 154 -2.94 33.11 -13.55
N LEU A 155 -2.88 32.77 -14.83
CA LEU A 155 -2.89 33.75 -15.92
C LEU A 155 -4.33 34.12 -16.29
N GLY A 156 -5.20 33.13 -16.49
CA GLY A 156 -6.61 33.38 -16.76
C GLY A 156 -7.39 32.12 -17.09
N LEU A 157 -8.53 32.30 -17.75
CA LEU A 157 -9.33 31.20 -18.28
C LEU A 157 -9.12 31.11 -19.80
N TRP A 158 -8.87 29.91 -20.29
CA TRP A 158 -8.78 29.60 -21.72
C TRP A 158 -9.79 28.51 -22.07
N PHE A 159 -10.40 28.60 -23.24
CA PHE A 159 -11.27 27.55 -23.76
C PHE A 159 -10.40 26.49 -24.41
N ASP A 160 -10.36 25.30 -23.81
CA ASP A 160 -9.59 24.16 -24.31
C ASP A 160 -10.39 23.44 -25.40
N PRO A 161 -9.99 23.52 -26.68
CA PRO A 161 -10.75 22.92 -27.77
C PRO A 161 -10.82 21.39 -27.69
N ALA A 162 -9.82 20.74 -27.06
CA ALA A 162 -9.78 19.29 -26.95
C ALA A 162 -10.75 18.74 -25.90
N SER A 163 -11.01 19.50 -24.84
CA SER A 163 -11.95 19.11 -23.77
C SER A 163 -13.29 19.86 -23.83
N GLU A 164 -13.45 20.78 -24.77
CA GLU A 164 -14.60 21.69 -24.95
C GLU A 164 -15.00 22.42 -23.66
N ARG A 165 -14.02 22.73 -22.80
CA ARG A 165 -14.24 23.33 -21.47
C ARG A 165 -13.33 24.51 -21.23
N ARG A 166 -13.83 25.50 -20.47
CA ARG A 166 -12.99 26.58 -19.95
C ARG A 166 -12.13 26.04 -18.81
N ARG A 167 -10.80 26.14 -18.96
CA ARG A 167 -9.82 25.68 -17.98
C ARG A 167 -9.03 26.86 -17.45
N ARG A 168 -8.64 26.75 -16.18
CA ARG A 168 -7.68 27.69 -15.57
C ARG A 168 -6.30 27.41 -16.13
N VAL A 169 -5.67 28.45 -16.63
CA VAL A 169 -4.27 28.43 -17.07
C VAL A 169 -3.43 29.10 -15.99
N TYR A 170 -2.33 28.46 -15.64
CA TYR A 170 -1.35 28.95 -14.70
C TYR A 170 -0.02 29.17 -15.41
N GLY A 171 0.72 30.17 -14.94
CA GLY A 171 2.07 30.47 -15.37
C GLY A 171 3.04 30.26 -14.22
N LEU A 172 4.06 29.44 -14.44
CA LEU A 172 5.22 29.32 -13.57
C LEU A 172 6.31 30.23 -14.16
N LEU A 173 6.55 31.36 -13.50
CA LEU A 173 7.50 32.37 -13.93
C LEU A 173 8.79 32.21 -13.12
N ILE A 174 9.91 32.00 -13.79
CA ILE A 174 11.24 31.94 -13.18
C ILE A 174 11.99 33.19 -13.61
N THR A 175 12.42 34.02 -12.67
CA THR A 175 13.15 35.25 -12.95
C THR A 175 14.52 35.25 -12.28
N LEU A 176 15.58 35.43 -13.05
CA LEU A 176 16.94 35.57 -12.52
C LEU A 176 17.06 36.88 -11.73
N CYS A 177 17.59 36.81 -10.52
CA CYS A 177 17.61 37.95 -9.60
C CYS A 177 18.64 39.02 -9.98
N PHE A 178 19.65 38.71 -10.79
CA PHE A 178 20.65 39.67 -11.25
C PHE A 178 20.20 40.33 -12.56
N SER A 179 20.10 39.58 -13.66
CA SER A 179 19.72 40.13 -14.97
C SER A 179 18.25 40.53 -15.11
N ARG A 180 17.37 40.02 -14.24
CA ARG A 180 15.90 40.09 -14.39
C ARG A 180 15.38 39.34 -15.63
N TYR A 181 16.20 38.48 -16.22
CA TYR A 181 15.78 37.68 -17.35
C TYR A 181 14.80 36.60 -16.87
N ALA A 182 13.66 36.52 -17.55
CA ALA A 182 12.51 35.75 -17.09
C ALA A 182 12.11 34.69 -18.11
N PHE A 183 11.70 33.54 -17.59
CA PHE A 183 11.18 32.42 -18.35
C PHE A 183 9.78 32.06 -17.85
N LEU A 184 8.85 31.85 -18.78
CA LEU A 184 7.47 31.47 -18.49
C LEU A 184 7.16 30.04 -18.96
N ALA A 185 6.84 29.16 -18.01
CA ALA A 185 6.21 27.87 -18.28
C ALA A 185 4.69 27.95 -18.09
N ILE A 186 3.95 27.39 -19.05
CA ILE A 186 2.49 27.33 -19.07
C ILE A 186 2.04 25.96 -18.60
N THR A 187 1.04 25.94 -17.71
CA THR A 187 0.47 24.69 -17.19
C THR A 187 -0.99 24.84 -16.82
N LEU A 188 -1.71 23.71 -16.84
CA LEU A 188 -3.12 23.62 -16.45
C LEU A 188 -3.29 23.09 -15.02
N ARG A 189 -2.18 22.79 -14.34
CA ARG A 189 -2.13 22.18 -13.00
C ARG A 189 -1.21 22.98 -12.10
N GLN A 190 -1.55 23.07 -10.82
CA GLN A 190 -0.73 23.72 -9.81
C GLN A 190 -0.19 22.69 -8.81
N ASP A 191 0.58 21.72 -9.29
CA ASP A 191 1.15 20.63 -8.50
C ASP A 191 2.66 20.50 -8.67
N LEU A 192 3.27 19.60 -7.89
CA LEU A 192 4.72 19.43 -7.89
C LEU A 192 5.27 18.98 -9.26
N PRO A 193 4.66 18.01 -9.98
CA PRO A 193 5.09 17.68 -11.34
C PRO A 193 5.16 18.89 -12.27
N ALA A 194 4.13 19.74 -12.30
CA ALA A 194 4.14 20.94 -13.13
C ALA A 194 5.27 21.93 -12.77
N VAL A 195 5.58 22.06 -11.47
CA VAL A 195 6.72 22.88 -11.01
C VAL A 195 8.05 22.30 -11.49
N LEU A 196 8.24 20.98 -11.35
CA LEU A 196 9.47 20.31 -11.80
C LEU A 196 9.64 20.41 -13.32
N ASP A 197 8.57 20.15 -14.08
CA ASP A 197 8.54 20.31 -15.54
C ASP A 197 8.91 21.73 -15.97
N GLY A 198 8.33 22.74 -15.31
CA GLY A 198 8.62 24.14 -15.62
C GLY A 198 10.06 24.56 -15.25
N LEU A 199 10.62 24.04 -14.15
CA LEU A 199 12.01 24.31 -13.78
C LEU A 199 13.00 23.62 -14.74
N GLU A 200 12.75 22.38 -15.13
CA GLU A 200 13.57 21.68 -16.15
C GLU A 200 13.61 22.45 -17.47
N ALA A 201 12.46 22.94 -17.92
CA ALA A 201 12.37 23.78 -19.11
C ALA A 201 13.09 25.13 -18.92
N ALA A 202 13.00 25.74 -17.73
CA ALA A 202 13.70 26.98 -17.40
C ALA A 202 15.23 26.82 -17.42
N TRP A 203 15.75 25.77 -16.79
CA TRP A 203 17.20 25.51 -16.77
C TRP A 203 17.73 25.21 -18.17
N THR A 204 16.96 24.49 -18.99
CA THR A 204 17.29 24.27 -20.38
C THR A 204 17.32 25.59 -21.16
N PHE A 205 16.34 26.47 -20.92
CA PHE A 205 16.27 27.79 -21.55
C PHE A 205 17.44 28.71 -21.17
N PHE A 206 17.83 28.74 -19.89
CA PHE A 206 18.99 29.51 -19.44
C PHE A 206 20.33 28.83 -19.81
N GLY A 207 20.33 27.53 -20.08
CA GLY A 207 21.55 26.75 -20.32
C GLY A 207 22.37 26.50 -19.04
N GLY A 208 21.73 26.58 -17.86
CA GLY A 208 22.38 26.42 -16.57
C GLY A 208 21.41 26.56 -15.39
N VAL A 209 21.91 26.27 -14.19
CA VAL A 209 21.14 26.28 -12.94
C VAL A 209 21.70 27.34 -11.99
N VAL A 210 20.83 28.03 -11.24
CA VAL A 210 21.26 28.98 -10.20
C VAL A 210 21.74 28.26 -8.93
N ARG A 211 22.51 28.92 -8.08
CA ARG A 211 22.94 28.34 -6.79
C ARG A 211 21.81 28.26 -5.77
N ARG A 212 20.84 29.18 -5.83
CA ARG A 212 19.75 29.33 -4.89
C ARG A 212 18.44 29.64 -5.61
N LEU A 213 17.37 28.92 -5.28
CA LEU A 213 16.04 29.17 -5.81
C LEU A 213 15.14 29.70 -4.70
N VAL A 214 14.70 30.94 -4.85
CA VAL A 214 13.77 31.61 -3.95
C VAL A 214 12.35 31.21 -4.32
N ALA A 215 11.69 30.46 -3.44
CA ALA A 215 10.33 29.99 -3.64
C ALA A 215 9.37 30.77 -2.75
N ASP A 216 8.58 31.67 -3.35
CA ASP A 216 7.59 32.44 -2.61
C ASP A 216 6.21 31.77 -2.62
N ASN A 217 5.73 31.38 -1.43
CA ASN A 217 4.38 30.85 -1.22
C ASN A 217 3.96 29.74 -2.22
N LEU A 218 4.92 28.92 -2.64
CA LEU A 218 4.73 27.87 -3.63
C LEU A 218 4.32 26.58 -2.93
N THR A 219 3.03 26.39 -2.63
CA THR A 219 2.51 25.23 -1.86
C THR A 219 3.01 23.85 -2.31
N PRO A 220 3.19 23.56 -3.62
CA PRO A 220 3.77 22.28 -4.05
C PRO A 220 5.21 22.04 -3.56
N VAL A 221 5.96 23.11 -3.34
CA VAL A 221 7.37 23.12 -2.91
C VAL A 221 7.49 23.32 -1.40
N VAL A 222 6.74 24.27 -0.84
CA VAL A 222 6.73 24.62 0.59
C VAL A 222 5.49 24.01 1.24
N THR A 223 5.69 22.92 1.97
CA THR A 223 4.62 22.19 2.68
C THR A 223 4.18 22.86 3.98
N ARG A 224 5.11 23.54 4.66
CA ARG A 224 4.84 24.36 5.85
C ARG A 224 5.60 25.66 5.75
N ALA A 225 4.88 26.77 5.65
CA ALA A 225 5.46 28.10 5.72
C ALA A 225 5.81 28.41 7.18
N ASP A 226 7.09 28.47 7.51
CA ASP A 226 7.62 28.77 8.84
C ASP A 226 8.87 29.63 8.68
N ARG A 227 9.03 30.64 9.52
CA ARG A 227 10.13 31.61 9.42
C ARG A 227 11.49 31.00 9.71
N TYR A 228 11.55 30.02 10.61
CA TYR A 228 12.81 29.45 11.09
C TYR A 228 13.03 28.03 10.58
N THR A 229 11.95 27.25 10.43
CA THR A 229 12.02 25.85 10.01
C THR A 229 10.99 25.55 8.92
N PRO A 230 11.14 26.12 7.72
CA PRO A 230 10.21 25.90 6.61
C PRO A 230 10.22 24.42 6.19
N GLY A 231 9.03 23.84 6.05
CA GLY A 231 8.88 22.46 5.60
C GLY A 231 8.96 22.39 4.08
N ILE A 232 10.02 21.79 3.53
CA ILE A 232 10.20 21.61 2.08
C ILE A 232 9.66 20.24 1.67
N ASN A 233 8.99 20.19 0.52
CA ASN A 233 8.55 18.93 -0.08
C ASN A 233 9.75 18.02 -0.34
N ARG A 234 9.69 16.79 0.17
CA ARG A 234 10.79 15.81 0.09
C ARG A 234 11.26 15.55 -1.35
N VAL A 235 10.33 15.39 -2.29
CA VAL A 235 10.67 15.14 -3.70
C VAL A 235 11.32 16.36 -4.34
N PHE A 236 10.86 17.56 -3.98
CA PHE A 236 11.48 18.80 -4.45
C PHE A 236 12.89 19.00 -3.87
N LEU A 237 13.10 18.60 -2.61
CA LEU A 237 14.43 18.66 -1.99
C LEU A 237 15.39 17.69 -2.70
N GLU A 238 14.94 16.48 -3.04
CA GLU A 238 15.73 15.54 -3.85
C GLU A 238 16.05 16.11 -5.24
N TYR A 239 15.10 16.83 -5.85
CA TYR A 239 15.32 17.53 -7.12
C TYR A 239 16.38 18.63 -6.99
N ALA A 240 16.27 19.47 -5.96
CA ALA A 240 17.23 20.55 -5.70
C ALA A 240 18.65 19.99 -5.47
N GLN A 241 18.77 18.89 -4.72
CA GLN A 241 20.03 18.17 -4.53
C GLN A 241 20.57 17.59 -5.84
N TYR A 242 19.71 17.00 -6.67
CA TYR A 242 20.10 16.44 -7.96
C TYR A 242 20.62 17.51 -8.94
N ARG A 243 19.99 18.69 -8.96
CA ARG A 243 20.40 19.82 -9.80
C ARG A 243 21.49 20.71 -9.16
N GLY A 244 21.77 20.53 -7.87
CA GLY A 244 22.84 21.22 -7.17
C GLY A 244 22.50 22.63 -6.65
N PHE A 245 21.21 22.97 -6.50
CA PHE A 245 20.78 24.27 -5.97
C PHE A 245 20.16 24.17 -4.58
N VAL A 246 20.21 25.27 -3.81
CA VAL A 246 19.59 25.39 -2.49
C VAL A 246 18.20 26.02 -2.60
N VAL A 247 17.22 25.47 -1.88
CA VAL A 247 15.87 26.04 -1.81
C VAL A 247 15.80 27.07 -0.69
N ASP A 248 15.40 28.29 -1.03
CA ASP A 248 15.26 29.41 -0.09
C ASP A 248 13.80 29.86 -0.03
N PRO A 249 12.98 29.28 0.87
CA PRO A 249 11.57 29.63 0.98
C PRO A 249 11.41 31.02 1.59
N ALA A 250 10.62 31.89 0.95
CA ALA A 250 10.45 33.26 1.41
C ALA A 250 9.79 33.33 2.80
N VAL A 251 10.30 34.22 3.66
CA VAL A 251 9.78 34.42 5.02
C VAL A 251 8.34 34.97 4.98
N PRO A 252 7.37 34.34 5.66
CA PRO A 252 6.00 34.85 5.73
C PRO A 252 5.94 36.26 6.35
N ALA A 253 5.14 37.14 5.76
CA ALA A 253 4.85 38.49 6.26
C ALA A 253 6.05 39.46 6.39
N HIS A 254 7.17 39.21 5.71
CA HIS A 254 8.31 40.13 5.66
C HIS A 254 8.71 40.45 4.20
N PRO A 255 8.10 41.48 3.57
CA PRO A 255 8.35 41.84 2.17
C PRO A 255 9.82 42.21 1.88
N THR A 256 10.56 42.63 2.92
CA THR A 256 11.93 43.14 2.79
C THR A 256 13.00 42.07 2.65
N GLY A 257 12.69 40.78 2.84
CA GLY A 257 13.68 39.71 2.68
C GLY A 257 13.84 39.19 1.25
N LYS A 258 12.94 39.55 0.33
CA LYS A 258 12.95 39.02 -1.03
C LYS A 258 13.93 39.78 -1.93
N PRO A 259 14.62 39.08 -2.84
CA PRO A 259 15.26 39.73 -3.97
C PRO A 259 14.24 40.62 -4.71
N LYS A 260 14.71 41.73 -5.26
CA LYS A 260 13.86 42.76 -5.84
C LYS A 260 13.33 42.37 -7.23
N VAL A 261 12.51 41.33 -7.34
CA VAL A 261 11.76 41.05 -8.55
C VAL A 261 10.39 41.75 -8.47
N GLU A 262 10.01 42.45 -9.53
CA GLU A 262 8.68 43.06 -9.63
C GLU A 262 7.58 41.97 -9.57
N ARG A 263 6.32 42.34 -9.30
CA ARG A 263 5.20 41.37 -9.36
C ARG A 263 5.09 40.80 -10.80
N GLY A 264 5.73 39.66 -11.04
CA GLY A 264 5.93 39.12 -12.38
C GLY A 264 4.64 38.58 -12.99
N ILE A 265 3.84 37.84 -12.21
CA ILE A 265 2.60 37.23 -12.71
C ILE A 265 1.56 38.26 -13.21
N PRO A 266 1.25 39.37 -12.51
CA PRO A 266 0.40 40.41 -13.07
C PRO A 266 0.90 40.99 -14.39
N TYR A 267 2.21 41.26 -14.51
CA TYR A 267 2.80 41.73 -15.77
C TYR A 267 2.62 40.70 -16.89
N THR A 268 3.01 39.45 -16.65
CA THR A 268 2.83 38.36 -17.62
C THR A 268 1.36 38.17 -18.01
N ARG A 269 0.43 38.29 -17.05
CA ARG A 269 -1.01 38.17 -17.35
C ARG A 269 -1.46 39.24 -18.33
N GLU A 270 -1.12 40.50 -18.07
CA GLU A 270 -1.57 41.62 -18.90
C GLU A 270 -0.88 41.63 -20.27
N ASP A 271 0.42 41.33 -20.32
CA ASP A 271 1.23 41.47 -21.54
C ASP A 271 1.20 40.23 -22.45
N PHE A 272 1.23 39.03 -21.88
CA PHE A 272 1.29 37.78 -22.66
C PHE A 272 -0.07 37.11 -22.86
N PHE A 273 -0.96 37.11 -21.85
CA PHE A 273 -2.15 36.26 -21.86
C PHE A 273 -3.44 37.01 -22.21
N ARG A 274 -3.60 38.24 -21.70
CA ARG A 274 -4.87 38.96 -21.81
C ARG A 274 -5.11 39.44 -23.23
N GLY A 275 -6.28 39.11 -23.78
CA GLY A 275 -6.67 39.50 -25.14
C GLY A 275 -6.16 38.58 -26.24
N GLU A 276 -5.32 37.60 -25.89
CA GLU A 276 -4.75 36.64 -26.83
C GLU A 276 -5.65 35.42 -27.05
N SER A 277 -5.54 34.83 -28.24
CA SER A 277 -6.16 33.54 -28.58
C SER A 277 -5.07 32.50 -28.84
N PHE A 278 -5.30 31.29 -28.31
CA PHE A 278 -4.35 30.18 -28.40
C PHE A 278 -5.06 28.96 -28.96
N HIS A 279 -4.39 28.26 -29.88
CA HIS A 279 -4.95 27.09 -30.56
C HIS A 279 -5.00 25.88 -29.63
N ASP A 280 -3.89 25.62 -28.94
CA ASP A 280 -3.77 24.57 -27.93
C ASP A 280 -2.74 24.96 -26.85
N LEU A 281 -2.49 24.04 -25.91
CA LEU A 281 -1.52 24.27 -24.84
C LEU A 281 -0.06 24.36 -25.36
N ALA A 282 0.26 23.65 -26.44
CA ALA A 282 1.60 23.62 -27.02
C ALA A 282 1.92 24.92 -27.77
N ASP A 283 0.94 25.46 -28.50
CA ASP A 283 0.97 26.80 -29.09
C ASP A 283 1.19 27.86 -28.00
N MET A 284 0.39 27.81 -26.93
CA MET A 284 0.55 28.73 -25.80
C MET A 284 1.95 28.66 -25.18
N GLN A 285 2.50 27.46 -24.97
CA GLN A 285 3.87 27.29 -24.47
C GLN A 285 4.93 27.81 -25.46
N THR A 286 4.76 27.55 -26.76
CA THR A 286 5.68 28.03 -27.80
C THR A 286 5.71 29.56 -27.84
N ARG A 287 4.54 30.18 -27.78
CA ARG A 287 4.41 31.64 -27.70
C ARG A 287 4.99 32.20 -26.40
N ALA A 288 4.85 31.49 -25.27
CA ALA A 288 5.46 31.89 -24.00
C ALA A 288 7.00 31.89 -24.06
N LEU A 289 7.60 30.96 -24.79
CA LEU A 289 9.06 30.94 -25.04
C LEU A 289 9.49 32.15 -25.86
N VAL A 290 8.77 32.45 -26.95
CA VAL A 290 9.02 33.63 -27.79
C VAL A 290 8.87 34.91 -26.96
N TRP A 291 7.80 35.02 -26.17
CA TRP A 291 7.58 36.16 -25.27
C TRP A 291 8.71 36.33 -24.26
N SER A 292 9.14 35.24 -23.62
CA SER A 292 10.25 35.25 -22.65
C SER A 292 11.54 35.78 -23.28
N ARG A 293 11.84 35.35 -24.51
CA ARG A 293 13.04 35.75 -25.25
C ARG A 293 12.97 37.17 -25.81
N ASP A 294 11.88 37.50 -26.49
CA ASP A 294 11.79 38.64 -27.42
C ASP A 294 11.02 39.83 -26.86
N VAL A 295 10.20 39.63 -25.82
CA VAL A 295 9.42 40.71 -25.19
C VAL A 295 9.95 40.98 -23.79
N ALA A 296 9.86 39.99 -22.89
CA ALA A 296 10.34 40.13 -21.53
C ALA A 296 11.88 40.27 -21.46
N GLY A 297 12.59 39.63 -22.39
CA GLY A 297 14.05 39.66 -22.47
C GLY A 297 14.66 40.91 -23.08
N THR A 298 13.99 41.53 -24.05
CA THR A 298 14.54 42.66 -24.83
C THR A 298 14.07 44.03 -24.30
N ARG A 299 13.08 44.06 -23.40
CA ARG A 299 12.56 45.29 -22.81
C ARG A 299 13.65 46.03 -22.03
N LEU A 300 13.57 47.36 -22.02
CA LEU A 300 14.33 48.18 -21.08
C LEU A 300 13.70 48.05 -19.69
N HIS A 301 14.36 47.34 -18.77
CA HIS A 301 13.79 47.07 -17.46
C HIS A 301 13.65 48.36 -16.63
N GLY A 302 12.50 48.55 -15.97
CA GLY A 302 12.17 49.82 -15.29
C GLY A 302 13.15 50.21 -14.17
N THR A 303 13.57 49.21 -13.38
CA THR A 303 14.49 49.41 -12.24
C THR A 303 15.97 49.45 -12.66
N THR A 304 16.48 48.43 -13.34
CA THR A 304 17.91 48.35 -13.72
C THR A 304 18.28 49.22 -14.91
N ARG A 305 17.28 49.67 -15.70
CA ARG A 305 17.48 50.43 -16.96
C ARG A 305 18.41 49.72 -17.95
N GLN A 306 18.44 48.40 -17.90
CA GLN A 306 19.20 47.53 -18.79
C GLN A 306 18.26 46.55 -19.50
N VAL A 307 18.75 45.97 -20.58
CA VAL A 307 18.05 44.92 -21.33
C VAL A 307 18.37 43.57 -20.68
N PRO A 308 17.39 42.87 -20.05
CA PRO A 308 17.64 41.66 -19.27
C PRO A 308 18.43 40.59 -20.01
N ARG A 309 18.05 40.32 -21.27
CA ARG A 309 18.70 39.29 -22.09
C ARG A 309 20.17 39.61 -22.36
N ILE A 310 20.51 40.87 -22.64
CA ILE A 310 21.89 41.27 -22.89
C ILE A 310 22.73 41.07 -21.63
N VAL A 311 22.22 41.52 -20.47
CA VAL A 311 22.91 41.34 -19.18
C VAL A 311 23.09 39.86 -18.86
N PHE A 312 22.07 39.05 -19.15
CA PHE A 312 22.13 37.61 -18.98
C PHE A 312 23.22 36.96 -19.83
N GLU A 313 23.17 37.14 -21.15
CA GLU A 313 24.10 36.52 -22.10
C GLU A 313 25.55 36.98 -21.87
N THR A 314 25.76 38.24 -21.46
CA THR A 314 27.11 38.82 -21.32
C THR A 314 27.74 38.62 -19.94
N VAL A 315 26.96 38.57 -18.87
CA VAL A 315 27.47 38.57 -17.49
C VAL A 315 27.01 37.35 -16.69
N GLU A 316 25.72 37.01 -16.75
CA GLU A 316 25.16 36.05 -15.81
C GLU A 316 25.29 34.60 -16.27
N GLN A 317 25.05 34.31 -17.55
CA GLN A 317 25.04 32.95 -18.09
C GLN A 317 26.33 32.16 -17.81
N PRO A 318 27.56 32.75 -17.96
CA PRO A 318 28.81 32.03 -17.66
C PRO A 318 28.99 31.65 -16.20
N THR A 319 28.21 32.24 -15.28
CA THR A 319 28.32 32.02 -13.83
C THR A 319 27.34 30.97 -13.29
N LEU A 320 26.40 30.53 -14.13
CA LEU A 320 25.44 29.48 -13.78
C LEU A 320 26.14 28.14 -13.55
N LEU A 321 25.56 27.32 -12.68
CA LEU A 321 25.97 25.93 -12.52
C LEU A 321 25.66 25.15 -13.80
N PRO A 322 26.51 24.18 -14.18
CA PRO A 322 26.27 23.38 -15.38
C PRO A 322 25.00 22.54 -15.23
N LEU A 323 24.20 22.48 -16.30
CA LEU A 323 23.02 21.61 -16.35
C LEU A 323 23.42 20.19 -16.79
N ALA A 324 23.32 19.23 -15.88
CA ALA A 324 23.50 17.82 -16.21
C ALA A 324 22.44 17.34 -17.22
N PRO A 325 22.81 16.62 -18.30
CA PRO A 325 21.89 16.23 -19.37
C PRO A 325 20.89 15.15 -18.93
N GLU A 326 21.18 14.39 -17.88
CA GLU A 326 20.30 13.33 -17.43
C GLU A 326 19.01 13.91 -16.81
N PRO A 327 17.82 13.43 -17.23
CA PRO A 327 16.55 13.89 -16.68
C PRO A 327 16.41 13.42 -15.24
N PHE A 328 15.79 14.27 -14.40
CA PHE A 328 15.48 13.90 -13.03
C PHE A 328 14.39 12.82 -12.98
N ASP A 329 14.75 11.65 -12.47
CA ASP A 329 13.82 10.56 -12.21
C ASP A 329 12.98 10.85 -10.97
N ARG A 330 11.68 11.10 -11.14
CA ARG A 330 10.77 11.61 -10.10
C ARG A 330 10.38 10.50 -9.12
N PRO A 331 10.93 10.47 -7.89
CA PRO A 331 10.57 9.46 -6.93
C PRO A 331 9.16 9.69 -6.39
N THR A 332 8.43 8.62 -6.17
CA THR A 332 7.18 8.61 -5.41
C THR A 332 7.44 8.08 -4.01
N TRP A 333 6.97 8.78 -3.00
CA TRP A 333 7.02 8.34 -1.60
C TRP A 333 5.64 7.89 -1.13
N ALA A 334 5.59 6.81 -0.36
CA ALA A 334 4.38 6.37 0.31
C ALA A 334 4.70 5.73 1.66
N ARG A 335 3.70 5.68 2.55
CA ARG A 335 3.74 4.85 3.75
C ARG A 335 2.93 3.58 3.48
N ALA A 336 3.53 2.43 3.74
CA ALA A 336 2.89 1.14 3.56
C ALA A 336 3.04 0.30 4.83
N THR A 337 2.13 -0.65 5.04
CA THR A 337 2.22 -1.62 6.14
C THR A 337 2.64 -2.97 5.56
N VAL A 338 3.57 -3.66 6.21
CA VAL A 338 3.96 -5.01 5.80
C VAL A 338 2.87 -5.98 6.26
N HIS A 339 2.24 -6.66 5.31
CA HIS A 339 1.16 -7.59 5.55
C HIS A 339 1.68 -8.96 6.02
N PRO A 340 0.82 -9.82 6.60
CA PRO A 340 1.21 -11.15 7.09
C PRO A 340 1.76 -12.11 6.01
N ASP A 341 1.54 -11.80 4.75
CA ASP A 341 2.07 -12.52 3.59
C ASP A 341 3.48 -12.04 3.18
N HIS A 342 4.16 -11.28 4.04
CA HIS A 342 5.49 -10.70 3.82
C HIS A 342 5.53 -9.61 2.75
N HIS A 343 4.38 -9.17 2.23
CA HIS A 343 4.35 -8.16 1.18
C HIS A 343 3.83 -6.82 1.69
N LEU A 344 4.28 -5.74 1.06
CA LEU A 344 3.62 -4.44 1.12
C LEU A 344 3.12 -4.06 -0.27
N GLN A 345 2.10 -3.21 -0.32
CA GLN A 345 1.60 -2.67 -1.58
C GLN A 345 2.16 -1.26 -1.81
N PHE A 346 2.74 -1.04 -2.99
CA PHE A 346 3.21 0.28 -3.45
C PHE A 346 2.87 0.45 -4.93
N ARG A 347 2.20 1.56 -5.29
CA ARG A 347 1.71 1.83 -6.67
C ARG A 347 0.96 0.65 -7.31
N HIS A 348 0.11 -0.01 -6.52
CA HIS A 348 -0.66 -1.21 -6.89
C HIS A 348 0.17 -2.46 -7.24
N ALA A 349 1.47 -2.47 -6.97
CA ALA A 349 2.32 -3.66 -7.04
C ALA A 349 2.70 -4.15 -5.64
N LEU A 350 3.04 -5.44 -5.53
CA LEU A 350 3.41 -6.09 -4.27
C LEU A 350 4.93 -6.30 -4.18
N TYR A 351 5.53 -5.97 -3.03
CA TYR A 351 6.97 -6.10 -2.78
C TYR A 351 7.22 -6.85 -1.48
N SER A 352 8.05 -7.89 -1.51
CA SER A 352 8.38 -8.68 -0.31
C SER A 352 9.32 -7.94 0.64
N VAL A 353 9.20 -8.26 1.93
CA VAL A 353 10.03 -7.73 3.01
C VAL A 353 10.26 -8.87 4.03
N PRO A 354 11.45 -9.00 4.65
CA PRO A 354 11.73 -10.07 5.60
C PRO A 354 10.69 -10.23 6.73
N THR A 355 10.43 -11.48 7.14
CA THR A 355 9.42 -11.84 8.17
C THR A 355 9.45 -10.96 9.42
N ARG A 356 10.64 -10.57 9.88
CA ARG A 356 10.82 -9.75 11.09
C ARG A 356 10.10 -8.39 11.04
N TYR A 357 9.76 -7.90 9.85
CA TYR A 357 9.12 -6.61 9.63
C TYR A 357 7.60 -6.69 9.45
N ILE A 358 6.99 -7.87 9.53
CA ILE A 358 5.52 -8.02 9.46
C ILE A 358 4.85 -7.10 10.49
N GLY A 359 3.77 -6.43 10.08
CA GLY A 359 3.01 -5.50 10.90
C GLY A 359 3.63 -4.11 11.09
N HIS A 360 4.88 -3.91 10.67
CA HIS A 360 5.53 -2.60 10.76
C HIS A 360 5.02 -1.66 9.66
N ARG A 361 4.96 -0.36 9.99
CA ARG A 361 4.76 0.71 9.00
C ARG A 361 6.12 1.16 8.48
N VAL A 362 6.28 1.11 7.16
CA VAL A 362 7.52 1.43 6.45
C VAL A 362 7.30 2.59 5.48
N GLU A 363 8.37 3.31 5.17
CA GLU A 363 8.38 4.31 4.10
C GLU A 363 8.93 3.66 2.82
N VAL A 364 8.25 3.87 1.70
CA VAL A 364 8.62 3.31 0.40
C VAL A 364 8.91 4.46 -0.56
N ARG A 365 10.11 4.46 -1.15
CA ARG A 365 10.54 5.36 -2.22
C ARG A 365 10.67 4.56 -3.50
N GLY A 366 9.88 4.88 -4.52
CA GLY A 366 10.02 4.26 -5.84
C GLY A 366 10.34 5.27 -6.92
N ASP A 367 11.39 5.03 -7.67
CA ASP A 367 11.77 5.75 -8.89
C ASP A 367 11.59 4.82 -10.12
N SER A 368 12.01 5.24 -11.30
CA SER A 368 11.87 4.44 -12.54
C SER A 368 12.73 3.17 -12.54
N ARG A 369 13.75 3.10 -11.67
CA ARG A 369 14.75 2.02 -11.65
C ARG A 369 14.66 1.12 -10.44
N LEU A 370 14.25 1.65 -9.28
CA LEU A 370 14.34 1.00 -7.99
C LEU A 370 13.19 1.39 -7.06
N VAL A 371 12.74 0.42 -6.27
CA VAL A 371 11.86 0.61 -5.11
C VAL A 371 12.65 0.30 -3.85
N ARG A 372 12.83 1.31 -3.00
CA ARG A 372 13.57 1.24 -1.74
C ARG A 372 12.60 1.35 -0.57
N ILE A 373 12.75 0.45 0.40
CA ILE A 373 11.87 0.33 1.55
C ILE A 373 12.69 0.65 2.80
N TYR A 374 12.17 1.55 3.64
CA TYR A 374 12.84 2.06 4.82
C TYR A 374 12.00 1.85 6.08
N LEU A 375 12.65 1.48 7.18
CA LEU A 375 12.07 1.48 8.52
C LEU A 375 12.96 2.34 9.42
N HIS A 376 12.39 3.33 10.12
CA HIS A 376 13.14 4.25 10.98
C HIS A 376 14.38 4.89 10.32
N ARG A 377 14.30 5.21 9.01
CA ARG A 377 15.37 5.76 8.16
C ARG A 377 16.47 4.78 7.74
N GLU A 378 16.42 3.52 8.19
CA GLU A 378 17.30 2.46 7.71
C GLU A 378 16.73 1.82 6.44
N LEU A 379 17.57 1.63 5.42
CA LEU A 379 17.19 0.91 4.20
C LEU A 379 17.10 -0.58 4.50
N ILE A 380 15.88 -1.13 4.49
CA ILE A 380 15.65 -2.54 4.83
C ILE A 380 15.56 -3.46 3.61
N LYS A 381 15.16 -2.93 2.44
CA LYS A 381 15.02 -3.73 1.21
C LYS A 381 15.06 -2.84 -0.04
N VAL A 382 15.53 -3.42 -1.15
CA VAL A 382 15.52 -2.81 -2.49
C VAL A 382 14.94 -3.81 -3.49
N HIS A 383 14.11 -3.34 -4.39
CA HIS A 383 13.49 -4.11 -5.48
C HIS A 383 13.58 -3.39 -6.81
N ALA A 384 13.49 -4.13 -7.91
CA ALA A 384 13.16 -3.55 -9.21
C ALA A 384 11.66 -3.16 -9.24
N PRO A 385 11.28 -2.02 -9.85
CA PRO A 385 9.89 -1.60 -9.99
C PRO A 385 9.06 -2.63 -10.74
N GLN A 386 7.80 -2.76 -10.34
CA GLN A 386 6.82 -3.64 -10.95
C GLN A 386 5.61 -2.84 -11.46
N PRO A 387 5.00 -3.25 -12.59
CA PRO A 387 3.76 -2.64 -13.06
C PRO A 387 2.62 -2.89 -12.06
N PRO A 388 1.53 -2.09 -12.10
CA PRO A 388 0.32 -2.37 -11.32
C PRO A 388 -0.16 -3.81 -11.48
N GLY A 389 -0.44 -4.49 -10.35
CA GLY A 389 -0.78 -5.92 -10.30
C GLY A 389 0.43 -6.86 -10.34
N GLY A 390 1.63 -6.36 -10.64
CA GLY A 390 2.89 -7.09 -10.59
C GLY A 390 3.35 -7.37 -9.16
N ARG A 391 4.31 -8.28 -9.03
CA ARG A 391 4.86 -8.72 -7.75
C ARG A 391 6.36 -8.96 -7.83
N ALA A 392 7.11 -8.34 -6.94
CA ALA A 392 8.51 -8.63 -6.69
C ALA A 392 8.61 -9.41 -5.36
N THR A 393 8.85 -10.72 -5.46
CA THR A 393 9.01 -11.60 -4.31
C THR A 393 10.44 -12.12 -4.25
N ASP A 394 11.16 -11.78 -3.19
CA ASP A 394 12.40 -12.43 -2.80
C ASP A 394 12.06 -13.54 -1.78
N TYR A 395 12.20 -14.79 -2.20
CA TYR A 395 11.86 -15.96 -1.38
C TYR A 395 12.82 -16.18 -0.19
N THR A 396 13.93 -15.44 -0.12
CA THR A 396 14.78 -15.42 1.09
C THR A 396 14.17 -14.64 2.24
N ASP A 397 13.12 -13.84 1.98
CA ASP A 397 12.38 -13.08 2.98
C ASP A 397 11.40 -13.94 3.80
N ASP A 398 11.08 -15.15 3.31
CA ASP A 398 10.24 -16.12 4.00
C ASP A 398 11.02 -16.80 5.15
N PRO A 399 10.33 -17.32 6.19
CA PRO A 399 10.98 -18.09 7.25
C PRO A 399 11.73 -19.29 6.66
N ALA A 400 12.94 -19.57 7.13
CA ALA A 400 13.81 -20.64 6.62
C ALA A 400 13.10 -22.02 6.54
N GLU A 401 12.18 -22.28 7.47
CA GLU A 401 11.40 -23.53 7.53
C GLU A 401 10.26 -23.60 6.49
N ARG A 402 9.85 -22.47 5.90
CA ARG A 402 8.71 -22.33 4.98
C ARG A 402 9.08 -21.93 3.56
N ALA A 403 10.28 -21.40 3.33
CA ALA A 403 10.79 -21.05 1.99
C ALA A 403 10.69 -22.22 0.96
N PRO A 404 10.96 -23.51 1.30
CA PRO A 404 10.78 -24.62 0.36
C PRO A 404 9.32 -24.87 -0.05
N TYR A 405 8.36 -24.44 0.78
CA TYR A 405 6.92 -24.59 0.51
C TYR A 405 6.44 -23.57 -0.55
N ALA A 406 7.03 -22.38 -0.58
CA ALA A 406 6.67 -21.30 -1.50
C ALA A 406 7.20 -21.55 -2.93
N MET A 407 8.41 -22.09 -3.07
CA MET A 407 9.09 -22.23 -4.37
C MET A 407 8.56 -23.37 -5.25
N ARG A 408 7.72 -24.28 -4.72
CA ARG A 408 7.21 -25.48 -5.43
C ARG A 408 8.29 -26.22 -6.25
N ALA A 409 9.54 -26.21 -5.81
CA ALA A 409 10.70 -26.60 -6.61
C ALA A 409 10.87 -28.13 -6.68
N PRO A 410 10.51 -28.79 -7.80
CA PRO A 410 10.60 -30.25 -7.92
C PRO A 410 12.06 -30.71 -7.89
N ASP A 411 12.96 -29.94 -8.52
CA ASP A 411 14.39 -30.25 -8.61
C ASP A 411 15.08 -30.21 -7.24
N ALA A 412 14.64 -29.33 -6.34
CA ALA A 412 15.15 -29.30 -4.97
C ALA A 412 14.74 -30.56 -4.20
N CYS A 413 13.50 -31.04 -4.39
CA CYS A 413 13.05 -32.31 -3.81
C CYS A 413 13.80 -33.51 -4.40
N ILE A 414 14.13 -33.49 -5.69
CA ILE A 414 14.92 -34.55 -6.35
C ILE A 414 16.33 -34.59 -5.78
N ARG A 415 17.03 -33.45 -5.71
CA ARG A 415 18.40 -33.38 -5.12
C ARG A 415 18.43 -33.85 -3.67
N GLN A 416 17.43 -33.47 -2.87
CA GLN A 416 17.33 -33.94 -1.49
C GLN A 416 17.06 -35.46 -1.42
N ALA A 417 16.27 -36.00 -2.36
CA ALA A 417 16.01 -37.43 -2.44
C ALA A 417 17.26 -38.22 -2.85
N GLU A 418 18.08 -37.71 -3.78
CA GLU A 418 19.35 -38.32 -4.19
C GLU A 418 20.34 -38.44 -3.03
N GLN A 419 20.41 -37.42 -2.15
CA GLN A 419 21.25 -37.45 -0.95
C GLN A 419 20.82 -38.55 0.06
N LEU A 420 19.55 -38.95 0.05
CA LEU A 420 19.04 -40.02 0.92
C LEU A 420 19.26 -41.42 0.32
N GLY A 421 19.58 -41.51 -0.97
CA GLY A 421 19.97 -42.74 -1.65
C GLY A 421 19.54 -42.78 -3.12
N PRO A 422 20.25 -43.56 -3.96
CA PRO A 422 20.06 -43.58 -5.41
C PRO A 422 18.65 -44.02 -5.84
N ALA A 423 18.06 -45.00 -5.16
CA ALA A 423 16.71 -45.48 -5.47
C ALA A 423 15.63 -44.51 -4.96
N VAL A 424 15.90 -43.71 -3.92
CA VAL A 424 15.00 -42.64 -3.47
C VAL A 424 15.00 -41.50 -4.48
N GLY A 425 16.18 -41.09 -4.96
CA GLY A 425 16.35 -40.11 -6.03
C GLY A 425 15.61 -40.53 -7.30
N GLN A 426 15.84 -41.75 -7.79
CA GLN A 426 15.15 -42.29 -8.97
C GLN A 426 13.62 -42.34 -8.77
N PHE A 427 13.14 -42.77 -7.60
CA PHE A 427 11.70 -42.82 -7.30
C PHE A 427 11.07 -41.43 -7.34
N VAL A 428 11.70 -40.43 -6.72
CA VAL A 428 11.20 -39.05 -6.72
C VAL A 428 11.31 -38.41 -8.11
N GLY A 429 12.39 -38.69 -8.84
CA GLY A 429 12.58 -38.24 -10.22
C GLY A 429 11.45 -38.73 -11.14
N VAL A 430 11.12 -40.03 -11.09
CA VAL A 430 10.02 -40.59 -11.89
C VAL A 430 8.64 -40.15 -11.36
N LEU A 431 8.47 -39.98 -10.05
CA LEU A 431 7.22 -39.48 -9.47
C LEU A 431 6.91 -38.04 -9.92
N LEU A 432 7.95 -37.24 -10.15
CA LEU A 432 7.87 -35.83 -10.52
C LEU A 432 8.14 -35.57 -12.02
N SER A 433 8.34 -36.60 -12.86
CA SER A 433 8.65 -36.44 -14.29
C SER A 433 7.46 -36.11 -15.20
N GLY A 434 6.23 -36.14 -14.67
CA GLY A 434 5.01 -35.87 -15.44
C GLY A 434 4.81 -34.40 -15.79
N THR A 435 3.84 -34.11 -16.69
CA THR A 435 3.49 -32.75 -17.15
C THR A 435 3.18 -31.75 -16.03
N PHE A 436 2.77 -32.23 -14.85
CA PHE A 436 2.48 -31.41 -13.66
C PHE A 436 3.16 -31.97 -12.40
N PRO A 437 4.48 -31.76 -12.23
CA PRO A 437 5.27 -32.32 -11.11
C PRO A 437 4.71 -31.93 -9.73
N TRP A 438 4.26 -30.68 -9.60
CA TRP A 438 3.72 -30.07 -8.39
C TRP A 438 2.49 -30.78 -7.81
N ALA A 439 1.68 -31.46 -8.62
CA ALA A 439 0.54 -32.25 -8.13
C ALA A 439 0.97 -33.44 -7.26
N ARG A 440 2.19 -33.96 -7.48
CA ARG A 440 2.77 -35.09 -6.76
C ARG A 440 3.88 -34.69 -5.77
N LEU A 441 4.18 -33.38 -5.65
CA LEU A 441 5.19 -32.85 -4.73
C LEU A 441 4.91 -33.22 -3.26
N ARG A 442 3.65 -33.24 -2.84
CA ARG A 442 3.26 -33.68 -1.48
C ARG A 442 3.62 -35.15 -1.21
N GLN A 443 3.58 -35.99 -2.24
CA GLN A 443 3.97 -37.39 -2.12
C GLN A 443 5.49 -37.50 -1.99
N ALA A 444 6.27 -36.78 -2.83
CA ALA A 444 7.72 -36.70 -2.70
C ALA A 444 8.14 -36.22 -1.29
N GLN A 445 7.55 -35.14 -0.78
CA GLN A 445 7.81 -34.63 0.58
C GLN A 445 7.40 -35.63 1.68
N LYS A 446 6.33 -36.40 1.47
CA LYS A 446 5.96 -37.47 2.40
C LYS A 446 7.05 -38.56 2.42
N LEU A 447 7.62 -38.92 1.27
CA LEU A 447 8.71 -39.90 1.19
C LEU A 447 9.98 -39.41 1.90
N LEU A 448 10.35 -38.13 1.74
CA LEU A 448 11.48 -37.53 2.46
C LEU A 448 11.28 -37.61 3.99
N ARG A 449 10.07 -37.30 4.48
CA ARG A 449 9.73 -37.45 5.92
C ARG A 449 9.73 -38.91 6.40
N LEU A 450 9.44 -39.88 5.52
CA LEU A 450 9.59 -41.29 5.86
C LEU A 450 11.06 -41.67 6.06
N ALA A 451 11.99 -41.01 5.35
CA ALA A 451 13.43 -41.23 5.54
C ALA A 451 13.91 -40.75 6.91
N GLU A 452 13.39 -39.61 7.41
CA GLU A 452 13.63 -39.15 8.78
C GLU A 452 13.11 -40.17 9.83
N ARG A 453 11.95 -40.79 9.57
CA ARG A 453 11.30 -41.71 10.50
C ARG A 453 11.88 -43.12 10.51
N TYR A 454 12.23 -43.66 9.34
CA TYR A 454 12.63 -45.07 9.17
C TYR A 454 14.13 -45.24 8.83
N GLY A 455 14.84 -44.14 8.61
CA GLY A 455 16.24 -44.12 8.19
C GLY A 455 16.41 -44.20 6.67
N ALA A 456 17.38 -43.44 6.14
CA ALA A 456 17.64 -43.30 4.70
C ALA A 456 17.87 -44.65 4.00
N ALA A 457 18.70 -45.53 4.57
CA ALA A 457 19.02 -46.84 3.98
C ALA A 457 17.80 -47.75 3.79
N ARG A 458 16.86 -47.75 4.76
CA ARG A 458 15.64 -48.57 4.68
C ARG A 458 14.65 -48.02 3.66
N VAL A 459 14.50 -46.70 3.62
CA VAL A 459 13.67 -46.04 2.61
C VAL A 459 14.23 -46.25 1.21
N ASN A 460 15.55 -46.18 1.04
CA ASN A 460 16.22 -46.51 -0.22
C ASN A 460 15.92 -47.95 -0.67
N ALA A 461 16.03 -48.94 0.21
CA ALA A 461 15.69 -50.32 -0.11
C ALA A 461 14.19 -50.53 -0.43
N ALA A 462 13.29 -49.81 0.25
CA ALA A 462 11.86 -49.88 -0.02
C ALA A 462 11.49 -49.21 -1.36
N CYS A 463 12.13 -48.08 -1.70
CA CYS A 463 12.01 -47.44 -3.00
C CYS A 463 12.56 -48.32 -4.12
N ALA A 464 13.70 -48.98 -3.92
CA ALA A 464 14.27 -49.92 -4.89
C ALA A 464 13.31 -51.08 -5.20
N ARG A 465 12.70 -51.67 -4.16
CA ARG A 465 11.66 -52.70 -4.34
C ARG A 465 10.43 -52.16 -5.06
N ALA A 466 9.96 -50.96 -4.72
CA ALA A 466 8.80 -50.37 -5.37
C ALA A 466 9.06 -50.07 -6.86
N LEU A 467 10.26 -49.57 -7.20
CA LEU A 467 10.69 -49.34 -8.57
C LEU A 467 10.82 -50.64 -9.38
N ALA A 468 11.31 -51.72 -8.76
CA ALA A 468 11.41 -53.03 -9.41
C ALA A 468 10.03 -53.61 -9.83
N PHE A 469 8.94 -53.17 -9.18
CA PHE A 469 7.57 -53.52 -9.55
C PHE A 469 6.83 -52.38 -10.27
N GLU A 470 7.54 -51.33 -10.71
CA GLU A 470 6.99 -50.13 -11.37
C GLU A 470 5.89 -49.40 -10.55
N LEU A 471 5.95 -49.51 -9.22
CA LEU A 471 4.95 -48.95 -8.31
C LEU A 471 5.33 -47.55 -7.82
N LEU A 472 4.80 -46.51 -8.45
CA LEU A 472 4.99 -45.11 -8.05
C LEU A 472 3.94 -44.62 -7.03
N ASP A 473 3.88 -45.26 -5.86
CA ASP A 473 2.98 -44.87 -4.76
C ASP A 473 3.69 -44.85 -3.39
N VAL A 474 3.83 -43.66 -2.83
CA VAL A 474 4.49 -43.43 -1.52
C VAL A 474 3.74 -44.11 -0.36
N ARG A 475 2.42 -44.32 -0.46
CA ARG A 475 1.66 -45.08 0.55
C ARG A 475 2.02 -46.56 0.53
N ARG A 476 2.34 -47.12 -0.64
CA ARG A 476 2.83 -48.50 -0.76
C ARG A 476 4.26 -48.62 -0.27
N VAL A 477 5.14 -47.65 -0.57
CA VAL A 477 6.49 -47.59 0.02
C VAL A 477 6.40 -47.56 1.55
N GLU A 478 5.51 -46.75 2.12
CA GLU A 478 5.24 -46.77 3.57
C GLU A 478 4.76 -48.14 4.06
N ARG A 479 3.91 -48.84 3.30
CA ARG A 479 3.46 -50.20 3.63
C ARG A 479 4.57 -51.24 3.52
N ILE A 480 5.47 -51.14 2.53
CA ILE A 480 6.66 -51.98 2.39
C ILE A 480 7.59 -51.75 3.59
N LEU A 481 7.76 -50.49 4.01
CA LEU A 481 8.55 -50.16 5.20
C LEU A 481 7.94 -50.74 6.47
N ARG A 482 6.61 -50.66 6.63
CA ARG A 482 5.89 -51.28 7.75
C ARG A 482 5.97 -52.82 7.71
N ALA A 483 5.76 -53.44 6.54
CA ALA A 483 5.78 -54.89 6.38
C ALA A 483 7.19 -55.49 6.49
N ALA A 484 8.24 -54.76 6.05
CA ALA A 484 9.63 -55.16 6.28
C ALA A 484 10.00 -55.08 7.77
N LEU A 485 9.41 -54.13 8.50
CA LEU A 485 9.46 -54.06 9.96
C LEU A 485 8.72 -55.22 10.65
N GLU A 486 7.75 -55.85 9.97
CA GLU A 486 6.96 -56.99 10.46
C GLU A 486 7.57 -58.37 10.08
N ARG A 487 8.48 -58.44 9.09
CA ARG A 487 9.08 -59.70 8.58
C ARG A 487 10.53 -59.98 9.01
N GLU A 488 11.21 -59.08 9.70
CA GLU A 488 12.37 -59.49 10.51
C GLU A 488 11.88 -60.51 11.57
N PRO A 489 12.64 -61.56 11.94
CA PRO A 489 12.39 -62.24 13.22
C PRO A 489 12.39 -61.14 14.27
N GLY A 490 11.20 -60.84 14.78
CA GLY A 490 10.97 -59.53 15.38
C GLY A 490 11.90 -59.35 16.57
N PRO A 491 12.40 -58.12 16.83
CA PRO A 491 12.52 -57.72 18.20
C PRO A 491 11.07 -57.62 18.68
N SER A 492 10.60 -58.66 19.34
CA SER A 492 9.36 -58.72 20.13
C SER A 492 9.29 -57.60 21.20
N GLU A 493 10.27 -56.70 21.25
CA GLU A 493 10.40 -55.61 22.20
C GLU A 493 9.99 -54.21 21.70
N ARG A 494 9.73 -53.97 20.40
CA ARG A 494 9.43 -52.57 19.98
C ARG A 494 8.01 -52.08 20.33
N GLY A 495 7.07 -53.00 20.56
CA GLY A 495 5.78 -52.73 21.21
C GLY A 495 5.77 -53.09 22.70
N ALA A 496 6.83 -53.73 23.21
CA ALA A 496 6.99 -53.88 24.64
C ALA A 496 7.27 -52.49 25.20
N PHE A 497 6.48 -52.12 26.19
CA PHE A 497 6.85 -51.03 27.07
C PHE A 497 8.06 -51.55 27.87
N THR A 498 9.25 -51.48 27.28
CA THR A 498 10.46 -52.11 27.81
C THR A 498 10.82 -51.52 29.16
N ASP A 499 11.56 -52.25 29.99
CA ASP A 499 11.89 -51.81 31.34
C ASP A 499 12.60 -50.45 31.37
N ALA A 500 13.44 -50.17 30.36
CA ALA A 500 14.08 -48.87 30.17
C ALA A 500 13.10 -47.73 29.81
N ARG A 501 12.02 -48.03 29.08
CA ARG A 501 10.95 -47.05 28.79
C ARG A 501 10.04 -46.85 30.00
N GLN A 502 9.80 -47.91 30.77
CA GLN A 502 9.08 -47.85 32.03
C GLN A 502 9.81 -46.97 33.04
N ALA A 503 11.11 -47.15 33.21
CA ALA A 503 11.94 -46.31 34.07
C ALA A 503 11.89 -44.83 33.67
N LYS A 504 11.95 -44.53 32.36
CA LYS A 504 11.85 -43.13 31.87
C LYS A 504 10.46 -42.52 32.09
N LEU A 505 9.38 -43.27 31.91
CA LEU A 505 8.04 -42.74 32.18
C LEU A 505 7.82 -42.53 33.67
N LEU A 506 8.34 -43.44 34.51
CA LEU A 506 8.32 -43.30 35.95
C LEU A 506 9.07 -42.04 36.40
N ASP A 507 10.26 -41.78 35.87
CA ASP A 507 11.06 -40.58 36.15
C ASP A 507 10.30 -39.29 35.78
N VAL A 508 9.58 -39.28 34.65
CA VAL A 508 8.76 -38.13 34.25
C VAL A 508 7.55 -37.94 35.17
N LEU A 509 6.89 -39.02 35.60
CA LEU A 509 5.77 -38.97 36.56
C LEU A 509 6.22 -38.59 37.98
N GLU A 510 7.48 -38.82 38.32
CA GLU A 510 8.08 -38.47 39.61
C GLU A 510 8.58 -37.03 39.65
N THR A 511 9.33 -36.62 38.62
CA THR A 511 9.98 -35.32 38.57
C THR A 511 9.10 -34.23 37.98
N GLY A 512 8.04 -34.60 37.25
CA GLY A 512 7.22 -33.66 36.49
C GLY A 512 8.01 -32.91 35.41
N ALA A 513 9.14 -33.45 34.97
CA ALA A 513 10.03 -32.80 34.03
C ALA A 513 10.43 -33.74 32.89
N VAL A 514 10.68 -33.17 31.72
CA VAL A 514 11.19 -33.92 30.55
C VAL A 514 12.45 -33.27 30.03
N ARG A 515 13.35 -34.11 29.51
CA ARG A 515 14.58 -33.65 28.86
C ARG A 515 14.42 -33.73 27.34
N ARG A 516 14.67 -32.62 26.64
CA ARG A 516 14.67 -32.59 25.17
C ARG A 516 15.82 -33.44 24.63
N LEU A 517 15.60 -34.12 23.50
CA LEU A 517 16.66 -34.89 22.83
C LEU A 517 17.82 -33.95 22.46
N GLY A 518 19.04 -34.33 22.83
CA GLY A 518 20.24 -33.51 22.66
C GLY A 518 20.45 -32.42 23.72
N SER A 519 19.47 -32.16 24.60
CA SER A 519 19.62 -31.22 25.72
C SER A 519 20.11 -31.96 26.96
N ILE A 520 20.99 -31.32 27.73
CA ILE A 520 21.38 -31.76 29.08
C ILE A 520 20.49 -31.16 30.18
N ARG A 521 19.56 -30.25 29.83
CA ARG A 521 18.68 -29.58 30.79
C ARG A 521 17.27 -30.17 30.75
N SER A 522 16.76 -30.56 31.92
CA SER A 522 15.36 -30.96 32.14
C SER A 522 14.47 -29.72 32.24
N ALA A 523 13.24 -29.81 31.72
CA ALA A 523 12.25 -28.74 31.77
C ALA A 523 10.95 -29.25 32.40
N PRO A 524 10.31 -28.50 33.32
CA PRO A 524 9.06 -28.91 33.94
C PRO A 524 7.91 -28.98 32.92
N VAL A 525 7.01 -29.93 33.10
CA VAL A 525 5.84 -30.19 32.26
C VAL A 525 4.63 -30.43 33.14
N ASP A 526 3.61 -29.60 32.97
CA ASP A 526 2.28 -29.80 33.54
C ASP A 526 1.39 -30.50 32.49
N ALA A 527 1.15 -31.81 32.66
CA ALA A 527 0.39 -32.62 31.71
C ALA A 527 -0.41 -33.73 32.39
N TRP A 528 -1.58 -34.03 31.82
CA TRP A 528 -2.41 -35.16 32.20
C TRP A 528 -2.09 -36.36 31.29
N LEU A 529 -1.82 -37.51 31.90
CA LEU A 529 -1.51 -38.73 31.16
C LEU A 529 -2.75 -39.64 31.09
N MET A 530 -3.20 -39.93 29.86
CA MET A 530 -4.24 -40.91 29.61
C MET A 530 -3.64 -42.09 28.83
N ALA A 531 -3.64 -43.27 29.45
CA ALA A 531 -3.13 -44.49 28.83
C ALA A 531 -4.28 -45.41 28.41
N ALA A 532 -4.24 -45.91 27.17
CA ALA A 532 -5.16 -46.92 26.66
C ALA A 532 -4.35 -48.15 26.22
N THR A 533 -4.71 -49.32 26.73
CA THR A 533 -3.98 -50.57 26.49
C THR A 533 -4.95 -51.68 26.11
N SER A 534 -4.53 -52.53 25.16
CA SER A 534 -5.22 -53.79 24.83
C SER A 534 -4.70 -54.98 25.64
N THR A 535 -3.72 -54.76 26.52
CA THR A 535 -3.12 -55.77 27.40
C THR A 535 -3.54 -55.52 28.84
N ASP A 536 -3.92 -56.58 29.55
CA ASP A 536 -4.19 -56.56 30.99
C ASP A 536 -2.88 -56.27 31.75
N LEU A 537 -2.80 -55.08 32.34
CA LEU A 537 -1.60 -54.61 33.04
C LEU A 537 -1.40 -55.32 34.38
N ASP A 538 -2.46 -55.72 35.09
CA ASP A 538 -2.36 -56.49 36.32
C ASP A 538 -1.77 -57.88 36.05
N ALA A 539 -2.18 -58.51 34.95
CA ALA A 539 -1.56 -59.75 34.49
C ALA A 539 -0.10 -59.56 34.04
N ALA A 540 0.22 -58.42 33.41
CA ALA A 540 1.58 -58.10 32.98
C ALA A 540 2.53 -57.82 34.15
N VAL A 541 2.05 -57.19 35.23
CA VAL A 541 2.81 -56.97 36.48
C VAL A 541 3.11 -58.31 37.15
N ARG A 542 2.12 -59.20 37.29
CA ARG A 542 2.34 -60.55 37.85
C ARG A 542 3.32 -61.39 37.05
N ALA A 543 3.36 -61.20 35.74
CA ALA A 543 4.28 -61.88 34.84
C ALA A 543 5.67 -61.22 34.74
N GLY A 544 5.99 -60.21 35.55
CA GLY A 544 7.29 -59.51 35.53
C GLY A 544 7.57 -58.70 34.26
N ARG A 545 6.55 -58.46 33.43
CA ARG A 545 6.66 -57.71 32.16
C ARG A 545 6.31 -56.23 32.30
N PHE A 546 5.80 -55.83 33.46
CA PHE A 546 5.44 -54.45 33.79
C PHE A 546 5.79 -54.14 35.24
N ARG A 547 6.40 -52.98 35.49
CA ARG A 547 6.84 -52.57 36.81
C ARG A 547 5.64 -52.13 37.65
N ARG A 548 5.60 -52.68 38.86
CA ARG A 548 4.50 -52.44 39.80
C ARG A 548 4.39 -50.97 40.23
N ASP A 549 5.51 -50.30 40.43
CA ASP A 549 5.58 -48.89 40.83
C ASP A 549 4.96 -47.95 39.78
N LEU A 550 5.25 -48.19 38.50
CA LEU A 550 4.69 -47.44 37.39
C LEU A 550 3.19 -47.72 37.21
N TYR A 551 2.75 -48.96 37.42
CA TYR A 551 1.33 -49.32 37.35
C TYR A 551 0.50 -48.51 38.34
N HIS A 552 0.93 -48.46 39.61
CA HIS A 552 0.19 -47.72 40.65
C HIS A 552 0.14 -46.21 40.40
N ARG A 553 1.15 -45.61 39.74
CA ARG A 553 1.13 -44.19 39.36
C ARG A 553 0.27 -43.88 38.13
N LEU A 554 0.09 -44.86 37.23
CA LEU A 554 -0.77 -44.72 36.05
C LEU A 554 -2.24 -45.01 36.36
N ALA A 555 -2.50 -46.02 37.19
CA ALA A 555 -3.84 -46.51 37.52
C ALA A 555 -4.53 -45.71 38.63
N VAL A 556 -4.41 -44.37 38.59
CA VAL A 556 -5.10 -43.48 39.55
C VAL A 556 -6.62 -43.52 39.33
N LEU A 557 -7.04 -43.52 38.05
CA LEU A 557 -8.44 -43.65 37.67
C LEU A 557 -8.55 -44.48 36.39
N THR A 558 -9.14 -45.67 36.51
CA THR A 558 -9.21 -46.65 35.43
C THR A 558 -10.63 -46.80 34.89
N PHE A 559 -10.79 -46.58 33.59
CA PHE A 559 -12.05 -46.85 32.89
C PHE A 559 -11.96 -48.16 32.11
N ARG A 560 -12.77 -49.14 32.47
CA ARG A 560 -12.91 -50.37 31.68
C ARG A 560 -13.94 -50.16 30.58
N LEU A 561 -13.48 -50.09 29.33
CA LEU A 561 -14.36 -50.00 28.17
C LEU A 561 -14.84 -51.41 27.78
N PRO A 562 -16.16 -51.68 27.81
CA PRO A 562 -16.69 -52.96 27.36
C PRO A 562 -16.45 -53.15 25.85
N PRO A 563 -16.14 -54.37 25.39
CA PRO A 563 -16.06 -54.68 23.97
C PRO A 563 -17.42 -54.54 23.30
N LEU A 564 -17.45 -54.30 21.98
CA LEU A 564 -18.66 -53.95 21.24
C LEU A 564 -19.84 -54.91 21.44
N ARG A 565 -19.58 -56.22 21.59
CA ARG A 565 -20.60 -57.25 21.89
C ARG A 565 -21.35 -57.04 23.21
N GLU A 566 -20.74 -56.38 24.19
CA GLU A 566 -21.32 -56.08 25.51
C GLU A 566 -22.06 -54.72 25.50
N ARG A 567 -22.06 -54.00 24.38
CA ARG A 567 -22.65 -52.65 24.23
C ARG A 567 -24.01 -52.64 23.52
N GLY A 568 -24.53 -53.81 23.16
CA GLY A 568 -25.89 -54.00 22.65
C GLY A 568 -26.28 -53.06 21.49
N ALA A 569 -27.13 -52.07 21.77
CA ALA A 569 -27.66 -51.13 20.78
C ALA A 569 -26.58 -50.23 20.12
N ASP A 570 -25.42 -50.04 20.76
CA ASP A 570 -24.31 -49.25 20.21
C ASP A 570 -23.80 -49.81 18.87
N VAL A 571 -23.90 -51.13 18.66
CA VAL A 571 -23.48 -51.77 17.39
C VAL A 571 -24.27 -51.21 16.22
N LEU A 572 -25.59 -51.06 16.38
CA LEU A 572 -26.46 -50.53 15.33
C LEU A 572 -26.24 -49.04 15.11
N LEU A 573 -26.10 -48.26 16.20
CA LEU A 573 -25.83 -46.83 16.11
C LEU A 573 -24.53 -46.56 15.34
N LEU A 574 -23.49 -47.34 15.60
CA LEU A 574 -22.22 -47.25 14.90
C LEU A 574 -22.33 -47.72 13.44
N ALA A 575 -23.06 -48.81 13.19
CA ALA A 575 -23.28 -49.32 11.83
C ALA A 575 -24.01 -48.29 10.96
N GLU A 576 -25.12 -47.72 11.44
CA GLU A 576 -25.89 -46.70 10.72
C GLU A 576 -25.08 -45.44 10.48
N ARG A 577 -24.26 -45.01 11.46
CA ARG A 577 -23.37 -43.87 11.30
C ARG A 577 -22.27 -44.12 10.28
N PHE A 578 -21.68 -45.31 10.24
CA PHE A 578 -20.67 -45.65 9.22
C PHE A 578 -21.29 -45.74 7.84
N LEU A 579 -22.49 -46.29 7.73
CA LEU A 579 -23.22 -46.37 6.47
C LEU A 579 -23.57 -44.96 5.95
N ALA A 580 -24.03 -44.07 6.83
CA ALA A 580 -24.27 -42.65 6.51
C ALA A 580 -23.03 -41.88 6.04
N ALA A 581 -21.86 -42.18 6.62
CA ALA A 581 -20.60 -41.54 6.25
C ALA A 581 -20.09 -41.96 4.85
N VAL A 582 -20.44 -43.17 4.38
CA VAL A 582 -20.10 -43.63 3.03
C VAL A 582 -20.97 -42.92 1.99
N TRP A 583 -22.23 -42.64 2.29
CA TRP A 583 -23.16 -42.00 1.33
C TRP A 583 -22.89 -40.52 1.07
N THR A 584 -22.33 -39.80 2.06
CA THR A 584 -22.02 -38.37 1.91
C THR A 584 -20.93 -38.11 0.86
N LEU A 585 -20.23 -39.16 0.39
CA LEU A 585 -19.16 -39.08 -0.60
C LEU A 585 -19.62 -39.30 -2.05
N GLU A 586 -20.78 -39.92 -2.32
CA GLU A 586 -21.15 -40.40 -3.68
C GLU A 586 -22.51 -39.90 -4.22
N GLY A 587 -23.35 -39.22 -3.44
CA GLY A 587 -24.57 -38.57 -3.96
C GLY A 587 -25.71 -39.51 -4.39
N SER A 588 -25.68 -40.79 -3.99
CA SER A 588 -26.75 -41.80 -4.20
C SER A 588 -27.83 -41.79 -3.09
N PRO A 589 -29.03 -42.36 -3.30
CA PRO A 589 -30.09 -42.41 -2.29
C PRO A 589 -29.66 -43.13 -1.00
N ALA A 590 -30.17 -42.66 0.14
CA ALA A 590 -29.79 -43.12 1.47
C ALA A 590 -30.15 -44.59 1.68
N LYS A 591 -29.14 -45.48 1.75
CA LYS A 591 -29.39 -46.91 1.96
C LYS A 591 -29.90 -47.16 3.39
N ARG A 592 -30.62 -48.24 3.65
CA ARG A 592 -31.12 -48.56 5.00
C ARG A 592 -30.79 -50.00 5.36
N LEU A 593 -30.48 -50.25 6.62
CA LEU A 593 -30.32 -51.62 7.11
C LEU A 593 -31.72 -52.24 7.26
N SER A 594 -31.93 -53.40 6.65
CA SER A 594 -33.12 -54.23 6.87
C SER A 594 -33.22 -54.69 8.34
N PRO A 595 -34.43 -55.03 8.83
CA PRO A 595 -34.61 -55.63 10.16
C PRO A 595 -33.72 -56.87 10.38
N GLU A 596 -33.58 -57.70 9.35
CA GLU A 596 -32.78 -58.94 9.37
C GLU A 596 -31.28 -58.62 9.46
N ALA A 597 -30.80 -57.61 8.73
CA ALA A 597 -29.42 -57.14 8.81
C ALA A 597 -29.09 -56.57 10.20
N ARG A 598 -30.02 -55.81 10.80
CA ARG A 598 -29.85 -55.28 12.16
C ARG A 598 -29.75 -56.40 13.19
N GLU A 599 -30.56 -57.44 13.06
CA GLU A 599 -30.50 -58.59 13.97
C GLU A 599 -29.20 -59.39 13.79
N ALA A 600 -28.75 -59.59 12.55
CA ALA A 600 -27.45 -60.23 12.27
C ALA A 600 -26.26 -59.45 12.86
N LEU A 601 -26.27 -58.12 12.73
CA LEU A 601 -25.24 -57.26 13.33
C LEU A 601 -25.22 -57.33 14.86
N ARG A 602 -26.38 -57.49 15.51
CA ARG A 602 -26.47 -57.63 16.98
C ARG A 602 -25.97 -58.99 17.47
N ARG A 603 -26.22 -60.06 16.73
CA ARG A 603 -25.85 -61.43 17.14
C ARG A 603 -24.37 -61.74 16.95
N TYR A 604 -23.72 -61.10 15.99
CA TYR A 604 -22.32 -61.37 15.69
C TYR A 604 -21.39 -60.87 16.82
N ALA A 605 -20.39 -61.69 17.20
CA ALA A 605 -19.57 -61.45 18.38
C ALA A 605 -18.50 -60.33 18.22
N TRP A 606 -18.32 -59.82 16.99
CA TRP A 606 -17.35 -58.79 16.61
C TRP A 606 -15.97 -59.00 17.25
N PRO A 607 -15.25 -60.09 16.92
CA PRO A 607 -13.92 -60.36 17.46
C PRO A 607 -12.91 -59.22 17.20
N GLY A 608 -13.02 -58.52 16.07
CA GLY A 608 -12.26 -57.32 15.73
C GLY A 608 -12.88 -56.00 16.20
N ASN A 609 -13.97 -56.06 16.98
CA ASN A 609 -14.66 -54.94 17.62
C ASN A 609 -15.07 -53.86 16.59
N ILE A 610 -15.00 -52.57 16.92
CA ILE A 610 -15.42 -51.46 16.03
C ILE A 610 -14.71 -51.48 14.65
N ARG A 611 -13.47 -51.98 14.56
CA ARG A 611 -12.73 -52.00 13.29
C ARG A 611 -13.31 -52.99 12.29
N GLU A 612 -13.72 -54.16 12.75
CA GLU A 612 -14.36 -55.18 11.91
C GLU A 612 -15.74 -54.71 11.46
N LEU A 613 -16.54 -54.13 12.37
CA LEU A 613 -17.84 -53.53 12.04
C LEU A 613 -17.71 -52.45 10.96
N ARG A 614 -16.77 -51.52 11.12
CA ARG A 614 -16.53 -50.43 10.16
C ARG A 614 -16.19 -50.96 8.78
N ASN A 615 -15.25 -51.90 8.69
CA ASN A 615 -14.82 -52.46 7.41
C ASN A 615 -15.93 -53.27 6.73
N GLY A 616 -16.71 -54.03 7.50
CA GLY A 616 -17.85 -54.78 6.99
C GLY A 616 -18.90 -53.85 6.37
N ILE A 617 -19.31 -52.81 7.10
CA ILE A 617 -20.31 -51.85 6.65
C ILE A 617 -19.84 -51.00 5.45
N GLU A 618 -18.58 -50.55 5.45
CA GLU A 618 -18.00 -49.81 4.32
C GLU A 618 -17.96 -50.65 3.04
N ARG A 619 -17.54 -51.92 3.15
CA ARG A 619 -17.49 -52.85 2.02
C ARG A 619 -18.87 -53.03 1.39
N VAL A 620 -19.90 -53.21 2.20
CA VAL A 620 -21.28 -53.40 1.72
C VAL A 620 -21.85 -52.12 1.12
N GLY A 621 -21.56 -50.97 1.72
CA GLY A 621 -21.98 -49.67 1.18
C GLY A 621 -21.41 -49.38 -0.21
N LEU A 622 -20.19 -49.85 -0.50
CA LEU A 622 -19.49 -49.67 -1.78
C LEU A 622 -19.86 -50.70 -2.87
N LEU A 623 -20.25 -51.92 -2.49
CA LEU A 623 -20.44 -53.04 -3.42
C LEU A 623 -21.90 -53.36 -3.75
N SER A 624 -22.86 -52.92 -2.93
CA SER A 624 -24.29 -53.14 -3.18
C SER A 624 -24.91 -51.92 -3.84
N ASP A 625 -25.63 -52.07 -4.95
CA ASP A 625 -26.36 -50.97 -5.61
C ASP A 625 -27.79 -50.80 -5.06
N GLU A 626 -28.21 -51.64 -4.11
CA GLU A 626 -29.57 -51.64 -3.55
C GLU A 626 -29.75 -50.61 -2.43
N GLU A 627 -30.97 -50.05 -2.32
CA GLU A 627 -31.33 -49.11 -1.26
C GLU A 627 -31.49 -49.78 0.12
N VAL A 628 -31.72 -51.10 0.16
CA VAL A 628 -31.88 -51.85 1.42
C VAL A 628 -30.78 -52.89 1.56
N VAL A 629 -29.99 -52.79 2.63
CA VAL A 629 -28.93 -53.75 2.95
C VAL A 629 -29.54 -54.92 3.74
N SER A 630 -29.61 -56.09 3.10
CA SER A 630 -30.06 -57.35 3.69
C SER A 630 -28.97 -58.03 4.53
N ALA A 631 -29.33 -59.02 5.35
CA ALA A 631 -28.36 -59.83 6.09
C ALA A 631 -27.39 -60.60 5.16
N ALA A 632 -27.86 -61.01 3.97
CA ALA A 632 -27.05 -61.70 2.97
C ALA A 632 -25.93 -60.79 2.43
N HIS A 633 -26.17 -59.48 2.32
CA HIS A 633 -25.15 -58.52 1.89
C HIS A 633 -24.02 -58.36 2.91
N LEU A 634 -24.28 -58.60 4.21
CA LEU A 634 -23.26 -58.47 5.25
C LEU A 634 -22.23 -59.61 5.23
N GLU A 635 -22.59 -60.78 4.66
CA GLU A 635 -21.76 -62.00 4.60
C GLU A 635 -21.07 -62.33 5.95
N LEU A 636 -21.76 -62.13 7.08
CA LEU A 636 -21.20 -62.43 8.40
C LEU A 636 -21.10 -63.96 8.57
N PRO A 637 -19.92 -64.51 8.89
CA PRO A 637 -19.79 -65.94 9.12
C PRO A 637 -20.60 -66.38 10.35
N ASP A 638 -21.27 -67.54 10.24
CA ASP A 638 -21.95 -68.17 11.37
C ASP A 638 -20.93 -68.54 12.46
N THR A 639 -20.88 -67.72 13.52
CA THR A 639 -19.95 -67.88 14.63
C THR A 639 -20.67 -68.48 15.84
N SER A 640 -21.31 -69.64 15.64
CA SER A 640 -21.84 -70.46 16.74
C SER A 640 -20.78 -71.37 17.38
N THR A 641 -19.50 -71.29 17.00
CA THR A 641 -18.42 -72.08 17.60
C THR A 641 -17.34 -71.20 18.24
N ARG A 642 -17.24 -71.37 19.56
CA ARG A 642 -16.20 -70.87 20.47
C ARG A 642 -14.77 -71.04 19.88
N PRO A 643 -13.85 -70.07 20.05
CA PRO A 643 -12.56 -70.11 19.35
C PRO A 643 -11.57 -71.06 20.03
N PRO A 644 -10.70 -71.79 19.29
CA PRO A 644 -9.39 -72.14 19.79
C PRO A 644 -8.42 -70.96 19.57
N ARG A 645 -7.51 -70.80 20.52
CA ARG A 645 -6.43 -69.81 20.48
C ARG A 645 -5.39 -70.21 19.43
N GLY A 646 -4.97 -69.26 18.60
CA GLY A 646 -3.65 -69.26 17.97
C GLY A 646 -3.58 -69.75 16.52
N SER A 647 -2.73 -69.05 15.77
CA SER A 647 -2.22 -69.32 14.41
C SER A 647 -3.15 -68.98 13.23
N SER A 648 -2.74 -67.94 12.49
CA SER A 648 -3.22 -67.62 11.15
C SER A 648 -2.31 -68.30 10.12
N ALA A 649 -2.84 -69.26 9.39
CA ALA A 649 -2.26 -69.77 8.13
C ALA A 649 -3.18 -69.36 6.96
N PRO A 650 -2.65 -69.09 5.74
CA PRO A 650 -3.43 -68.59 4.63
C PRO A 650 -4.08 -69.73 3.83
N LEU A 651 -5.39 -69.66 3.61
CA LEU A 651 -6.12 -70.60 2.74
C LEU A 651 -6.24 -70.06 1.31
N ARG A 652 -5.78 -70.92 0.40
CA ARG A 652 -5.69 -70.83 -1.05
C ARG A 652 -7.08 -71.02 -1.68
N ALA A 653 -7.32 -70.35 -2.82
CA ALA A 653 -8.58 -70.33 -3.57
C ALA A 653 -9.11 -71.71 -3.97
N LYS A 654 -10.45 -71.84 -3.99
CA LYS A 654 -11.17 -72.83 -4.81
C LYS A 654 -12.17 -72.11 -5.71
N THR A 655 -11.91 -72.21 -7.00
CA THR A 655 -12.78 -71.95 -8.14
C THR A 655 -13.72 -73.13 -8.40
N GLY A 656 -14.92 -72.82 -8.89
CA GLY A 656 -15.75 -73.70 -9.72
C GLY A 656 -17.22 -73.75 -9.29
N THR A 657 -18.24 -73.82 -10.13
CA THR A 657 -18.42 -73.66 -11.59
C THR A 657 -19.94 -73.69 -11.79
N ALA A 658 -20.50 -72.85 -12.66
CA ALA A 658 -21.71 -73.21 -13.42
C ALA A 658 -21.70 -72.40 -14.72
N ALA A 659 -21.21 -73.07 -15.77
CA ALA A 659 -21.16 -72.60 -17.14
C ALA A 659 -22.53 -72.78 -17.83
N ARG A 660 -22.84 -71.90 -18.77
CA ARG A 660 -23.42 -72.30 -20.07
C ARG A 660 -22.82 -71.45 -21.20
N ASP A 661 -22.45 -72.17 -22.24
CA ASP A 661 -21.74 -71.79 -23.46
C ASP A 661 -22.42 -70.74 -24.31
N ALA A 662 -21.59 -69.91 -24.96
CA ALA A 662 -21.64 -69.69 -26.41
C ALA A 662 -20.29 -69.09 -26.85
N GLY A 663 -19.42 -69.93 -27.40
CA GLY A 663 -18.22 -69.49 -28.11
C GLY A 663 -18.55 -69.08 -29.54
N VAL A 664 -18.28 -67.82 -29.89
CA VAL A 664 -18.00 -67.34 -31.26
C VAL A 664 -17.03 -66.15 -31.15
N GLY A 665 -15.83 -66.29 -31.72
CA GLY A 665 -14.93 -65.22 -32.23
C GLY A 665 -14.51 -64.06 -31.30
N ALA A 666 -13.35 -64.17 -30.64
CA ALA A 666 -12.70 -63.06 -29.92
C ALA A 666 -12.29 -61.85 -30.80
N GLU A 667 -12.39 -61.98 -32.13
CA GLU A 667 -12.17 -60.89 -33.10
C GLU A 667 -13.44 -60.03 -33.33
N ASP A 668 -14.64 -60.56 -33.04
CA ASP A 668 -15.92 -59.89 -33.31
C ASP A 668 -16.31 -58.91 -32.18
N ASP A 669 -15.86 -59.18 -30.96
CA ASP A 669 -16.12 -58.33 -29.78
C ASP A 669 -15.49 -56.93 -29.89
N GLY A 670 -14.29 -56.83 -30.47
CA GLY A 670 -13.61 -55.56 -30.71
C GLY A 670 -14.34 -54.70 -31.75
N ALA A 671 -14.83 -55.32 -32.83
CA ALA A 671 -15.61 -54.65 -33.87
C ALA A 671 -16.98 -54.20 -33.36
N ARG A 672 -17.64 -55.02 -32.54
CA ARG A 672 -18.92 -54.72 -31.87
C ARG A 672 -18.80 -53.55 -30.90
N LEU A 673 -17.73 -53.53 -30.09
CA LEU A 673 -17.41 -52.42 -29.20
C LEU A 673 -17.09 -51.13 -29.98
N ALA A 674 -16.31 -51.22 -31.06
CA ALA A 674 -15.96 -50.08 -31.90
C ALA A 674 -17.16 -49.47 -32.64
N ARG A 675 -18.13 -50.29 -33.06
CA ARG A 675 -19.38 -49.86 -33.68
C ARG A 675 -20.27 -49.13 -32.68
N ALA A 676 -20.46 -49.72 -31.49
CA ALA A 676 -21.25 -49.12 -30.43
C ALA A 676 -20.65 -47.79 -29.92
N LEU A 677 -19.32 -47.67 -29.88
CA LEU A 677 -18.63 -46.41 -29.56
C LEU A 677 -18.86 -45.33 -30.62
N ARG A 678 -18.84 -45.68 -31.92
CA ARG A 678 -19.10 -44.71 -33.01
C ARG A 678 -20.55 -44.21 -33.01
N GLU A 679 -21.51 -45.10 -32.85
CA GLU A 679 -22.94 -44.77 -32.85
C GLU A 679 -23.39 -43.96 -31.63
N THR A 680 -22.67 -44.06 -30.51
CA THR A 680 -22.96 -43.31 -29.27
C THR A 680 -22.05 -42.09 -29.09
N GLY A 681 -21.30 -41.70 -30.14
CA GLY A 681 -20.43 -40.52 -30.11
C GLY A 681 -19.26 -40.62 -29.11
N TRP A 682 -18.79 -41.84 -28.84
CA TRP A 682 -17.76 -42.17 -27.84
C TRP A 682 -18.16 -41.90 -26.38
N ASN A 683 -19.47 -41.86 -26.08
CA ASN A 683 -19.96 -41.75 -24.72
C ASN A 683 -19.98 -43.11 -24.01
N ILE A 684 -18.96 -43.36 -23.18
CA ILE A 684 -18.71 -44.63 -22.46
C ILE A 684 -19.93 -45.11 -21.66
N SER A 685 -20.70 -44.19 -21.07
CA SER A 685 -21.88 -44.54 -20.27
C SER A 685 -23.03 -45.05 -21.13
N HIS A 686 -23.26 -44.44 -22.30
CA HIS A 686 -24.28 -44.89 -23.25
C HIS A 686 -23.84 -46.17 -23.98
N THR A 687 -22.56 -46.31 -24.27
CA THR A 687 -22.00 -47.55 -24.85
C THR A 687 -22.16 -48.75 -23.90
N ALA A 688 -21.89 -48.53 -22.61
CA ALA A 688 -22.07 -49.53 -21.54
C ALA A 688 -23.53 -49.98 -21.41
N ALA A 689 -24.47 -49.02 -21.39
CA ALA A 689 -25.90 -49.32 -21.32
C ALA A 689 -26.42 -50.08 -22.56
N ARG A 690 -25.93 -49.72 -23.76
CA ARG A 690 -26.33 -50.36 -25.02
C ARG A 690 -25.77 -51.77 -25.20
N LEU A 691 -24.58 -52.04 -24.67
CA LEU A 691 -23.93 -53.36 -24.74
C LEU A 691 -24.24 -54.26 -23.54
N GLY A 692 -24.98 -53.77 -22.53
CA GLY A 692 -25.26 -54.52 -21.30
C GLY A 692 -24.01 -54.80 -20.47
N MET A 693 -22.98 -53.96 -20.57
CA MET A 693 -21.68 -54.13 -19.92
C MET A 693 -21.42 -53.04 -18.88
N SER A 694 -20.58 -53.32 -17.88
CA SER A 694 -20.15 -52.29 -16.94
C SER A 694 -19.26 -51.23 -17.64
N ARG A 695 -19.29 -49.98 -17.16
CA ARG A 695 -18.41 -48.90 -17.68
C ARG A 695 -16.94 -49.26 -17.58
N HIS A 696 -16.55 -50.02 -16.56
CA HIS A 696 -15.18 -50.51 -16.38
C HIS A 696 -14.81 -51.55 -17.45
N THR A 697 -15.73 -52.46 -17.80
CA THR A 697 -15.54 -53.46 -18.87
C THR A 697 -15.40 -52.80 -20.24
N VAL A 698 -16.18 -51.77 -20.53
CA VAL A 698 -16.05 -50.96 -21.76
C VAL A 698 -14.70 -50.25 -21.81
N ARG A 699 -14.22 -49.71 -20.69
CA ARG A 699 -12.95 -48.99 -20.58
C ARG A 699 -11.74 -49.92 -20.74
N LEU A 700 -11.79 -51.09 -20.11
CA LEU A 700 -10.82 -52.17 -20.33
C LEU A 700 -10.85 -52.70 -21.77
N GLY A 701 -12.03 -52.78 -22.39
CA GLY A 701 -12.18 -53.14 -23.80
C GLY A 701 -11.52 -52.13 -24.75
N ILE A 702 -11.67 -50.82 -24.51
CA ILE A 702 -11.03 -49.76 -25.31
C ILE A 702 -9.50 -49.89 -25.25
N GLU A 703 -8.94 -50.17 -24.07
CA GLU A 703 -7.50 -50.37 -23.89
C GLU A 703 -7.03 -51.70 -24.50
N LYS A 704 -7.78 -52.79 -24.28
CA LYS A 704 -7.48 -54.14 -24.79
C LYS A 704 -7.48 -54.20 -26.32
N TYR A 705 -8.44 -53.55 -26.97
CA TYR A 705 -8.58 -53.52 -28.44
C TYR A 705 -8.01 -52.25 -29.09
N ARG A 706 -7.35 -51.38 -28.31
CA ARG A 706 -6.68 -50.14 -28.75
C ARG A 706 -7.55 -49.23 -29.63
N LEU A 707 -8.84 -49.11 -29.32
CA LEU A 707 -9.80 -48.35 -30.11
C LEU A 707 -9.59 -46.83 -29.94
N ARG A 708 -9.42 -46.09 -31.04
CA ARG A 708 -9.18 -44.63 -31.03
C ARG A 708 -10.28 -43.85 -31.75
N ARG A 709 -10.60 -42.66 -31.22
CA ARG A 709 -11.55 -41.73 -31.84
C ARG A 709 -10.90 -41.00 -33.00
N GLU A 710 -11.32 -41.28 -34.22
CA GLU A 710 -10.97 -40.47 -35.39
C GLU A 710 -11.63 -39.07 -35.27
N ARG A 711 -10.84 -38.02 -35.52
CA ARG A 711 -11.32 -36.63 -35.56
C ARG A 711 -11.71 -36.29 -37.00
N PRO A 712 -12.85 -35.63 -37.28
CA PRO A 712 -13.12 -35.14 -38.61
C PRO A 712 -12.17 -33.97 -38.93
N GLY A 713 -11.26 -34.19 -39.88
CA GLY A 713 -10.64 -33.16 -40.72
C GLY A 713 -9.50 -32.33 -40.14
N GLU A 714 -8.25 -32.78 -40.34
CA GLU A 714 -7.16 -31.87 -40.71
C GLU A 714 -6.21 -32.63 -41.66
N PHE A 715 -6.47 -32.49 -42.97
CA PHE A 715 -5.49 -32.75 -44.02
C PHE A 715 -4.80 -31.42 -44.34
N SER A 716 -3.46 -31.47 -44.39
CA SER A 716 -2.55 -30.63 -45.18
C SER A 716 -2.63 -29.10 -45.05
N THR A 717 -1.63 -28.51 -44.41
CA THR A 717 -1.19 -27.14 -44.67
C THR A 717 -0.46 -27.04 -46.02
N ARG A 718 -1.10 -26.41 -47.02
CA ARG A 718 -0.47 -25.37 -47.83
C ARG A 718 -1.47 -24.23 -48.04
N SER A 719 -1.03 -23.06 -47.58
CA SER A 719 -1.31 -21.70 -48.08
C SER A 719 -2.60 -20.96 -47.68
N ALA A 720 -2.35 -19.72 -47.23
CA ALA A 720 -3.14 -18.49 -47.34
C ALA A 720 -4.19 -18.13 -46.26
N ASP A 721 -3.71 -17.29 -45.33
CA ASP A 721 -4.34 -16.10 -44.72
C ASP A 721 -5.16 -15.25 -45.75
N PRO A 722 -6.07 -14.27 -45.44
CA PRO A 722 -6.37 -13.64 -44.15
C PRO A 722 -7.85 -13.26 -43.84
N ARG A 723 -8.06 -12.73 -42.61
CA ARG A 723 -8.87 -11.54 -42.21
C ARG A 723 -9.94 -11.76 -41.12
N ARG A 724 -9.77 -10.99 -40.02
CA ARG A 724 -10.75 -10.28 -39.14
C ARG A 724 -11.97 -11.09 -38.62
N MET A 725 -12.34 -11.07 -37.34
CA MET A 725 -12.72 -9.87 -36.56
C MET A 725 -13.01 -10.23 -35.09
N LYS A 726 -13.17 -9.20 -34.28
CA LYS A 726 -13.17 -9.12 -32.80
C LYS A 726 -14.31 -9.82 -32.05
N CYS A 727 -13.94 -10.34 -30.87
CA CYS A 727 -14.45 -10.09 -29.51
C CYS A 727 -15.95 -9.80 -29.27
N GLY A 728 -16.54 -10.59 -28.36
CA GLY A 728 -17.76 -10.29 -27.61
C GLY A 728 -17.75 -11.01 -26.26
N SER A 729 -17.77 -10.23 -25.18
CA SER A 729 -17.76 -10.55 -23.76
C SER A 729 -18.87 -11.47 -23.26
N LEU A 730 -18.64 -12.25 -22.19
CA LEU A 730 -19.35 -12.06 -20.91
C LEU A 730 -18.76 -12.92 -19.77
N SER A 731 -18.69 -12.29 -18.60
CA SER A 731 -18.22 -12.77 -17.29
C SER A 731 -19.23 -13.65 -16.53
N VAL A 732 -18.76 -14.67 -15.80
CA VAL A 732 -19.47 -15.25 -14.63
C VAL A 732 -18.50 -15.51 -13.47
N ARG A 733 -18.95 -15.11 -12.26
CA ARG A 733 -18.29 -15.16 -10.95
C ARG A 733 -17.99 -16.59 -10.47
N VAL A 734 -16.83 -16.76 -9.83
CA VAL A 734 -16.50 -17.93 -9.00
C VAL A 734 -16.70 -17.55 -7.53
N GLY A 735 -17.68 -18.21 -6.88
CA GLY A 735 -17.80 -18.25 -5.43
C GLY A 735 -16.88 -19.32 -4.85
N ILE A 736 -16.13 -18.97 -3.81
CA ILE A 736 -15.31 -19.91 -3.04
C ILE A 736 -15.94 -20.01 -1.65
N GLU A 737 -16.44 -21.19 -1.30
CA GLU A 737 -16.75 -21.56 0.08
C GLU A 737 -15.62 -22.44 0.64
N VAL A 738 -15.05 -22.00 1.77
CA VAL A 738 -14.01 -22.70 2.53
C VAL A 738 -14.64 -23.13 3.85
N GLY A 739 -14.82 -24.45 4.03
CA GLY A 739 -15.25 -25.04 5.30
C GLY A 739 -14.05 -25.61 6.07
N LEU A 740 -13.52 -24.84 7.03
CA LEU A 740 -12.65 -25.31 8.11
C LEU A 740 -13.48 -25.36 9.40
N SER A 741 -13.57 -26.51 10.08
CA SER A 741 -14.05 -26.56 11.46
C SER A 741 -12.91 -26.88 12.42
N MET A 742 -12.59 -25.90 13.27
CA MET A 742 -11.80 -26.06 14.47
C MET A 742 -12.66 -25.55 15.63
N VAL A 743 -12.86 -26.41 16.63
CA VAL A 743 -13.71 -26.20 17.80
C VAL A 743 -13.11 -25.11 18.70
N ARG A 744 -13.86 -24.04 18.97
CA ARG A 744 -13.58 -23.06 20.05
C ARG A 744 -14.62 -23.20 21.16
N ARG A 745 -14.11 -23.24 22.40
CA ARG A 745 -14.87 -23.19 23.67
C ARG A 745 -15.70 -21.91 23.78
N ALA A 746 -16.95 -22.07 24.19
CA ALA A 746 -17.88 -20.98 24.51
C ALA A 746 -17.58 -20.35 25.88
N ARG A 747 -17.60 -19.02 25.97
CA ARG A 747 -17.91 -18.27 27.20
C ARG A 747 -19.14 -17.41 26.93
N ARG A 748 -20.14 -17.56 27.79
CA ARG A 748 -21.41 -16.80 27.79
C ARG A 748 -21.16 -15.28 27.94
N ARG A 749 -21.90 -14.47 27.19
CA ARG A 749 -22.23 -13.08 27.55
C ARG A 749 -23.74 -12.87 27.41
N VAL A 750 -24.29 -12.21 28.42
CA VAL A 750 -25.69 -11.77 28.58
C VAL A 750 -25.93 -10.52 27.73
N GLY A 751 -27.16 -10.35 27.24
CA GLY A 751 -27.59 -9.29 26.32
C GLY A 751 -27.80 -7.90 26.94
N PRO A 752 -28.22 -6.91 26.12
CA PRO A 752 -28.08 -5.48 26.41
C PRO A 752 -29.39 -4.79 26.85
N GLY A 753 -29.25 -3.70 27.62
CA GLY A 753 -30.30 -2.71 27.90
C GLY A 753 -29.67 -1.36 28.25
N ALA A 754 -30.07 -0.31 27.53
CA ALA A 754 -29.55 1.08 27.56
C ALA A 754 -30.26 1.95 28.66
N PRO A 755 -30.19 3.31 28.71
CA PRO A 755 -29.17 4.33 28.34
C PRO A 755 -28.96 5.46 29.43
N ARG A 756 -28.14 6.48 29.08
CA ARG A 756 -28.08 7.92 29.54
C ARG A 756 -27.09 8.36 30.66
N ALA A 757 -26.01 9.03 30.21
CA ALA A 757 -25.56 10.45 30.41
C ALA A 757 -25.45 11.09 31.83
N PRO A 758 -24.82 12.28 32.00
CA PRO A 758 -23.45 12.75 31.66
C PRO A 758 -22.78 13.51 32.85
N ARG A 759 -21.69 14.28 32.60
CA ARG A 759 -20.98 15.27 33.48
C ARG A 759 -19.80 14.71 34.29
N THR A 760 -18.67 15.37 34.56
CA THR A 760 -18.07 16.72 34.34
C THR A 760 -16.59 16.57 34.77
N ALA A 761 -15.61 17.10 34.03
CA ALA A 761 -14.80 18.30 34.35
C ALA A 761 -13.97 18.29 35.66
N ALA A 762 -12.81 18.97 35.60
CA ALA A 762 -11.87 19.37 36.67
C ALA A 762 -10.63 18.44 36.83
N THR A 763 -9.43 18.81 36.32
CA THR A 763 -8.40 19.76 36.84
C THR A 763 -7.56 19.22 38.00
N GLY A 764 -6.25 19.49 37.94
CA GLY A 764 -5.26 19.33 39.02
C GLY A 764 -4.09 18.45 38.58
N ASP A 765 -3.02 19.04 38.06
CA ASP A 765 -1.81 19.49 38.79
C ASP A 765 -0.85 18.34 39.19
N ALA A 766 0.42 18.56 38.86
CA ALA A 766 1.60 17.72 39.08
C ALA A 766 2.00 17.68 40.59
N PRO A 767 3.17 17.14 41.06
CA PRO A 767 4.29 16.46 40.39
C PRO A 767 4.86 15.23 41.19
N GLU A 768 6.03 14.73 40.72
CA GLU A 768 7.15 14.14 41.50
C GLU A 768 7.07 12.77 42.22
N SER A 769 7.83 11.84 41.61
CA SER A 769 8.98 11.12 42.22
C SER A 769 8.78 9.95 43.22
N ALA A 770 9.69 8.99 43.03
CA ALA A 770 10.23 8.00 43.96
C ALA A 770 9.60 6.58 44.03
N LEU A 771 10.51 5.63 44.33
CA LEU A 771 10.35 4.18 44.60
C LEU A 771 10.24 3.31 43.33
N SER A 772 11.27 2.60 42.84
CA SER A 772 12.36 1.82 43.45
C SER A 772 11.90 0.63 44.31
N ARG A 773 12.10 -0.57 43.71
CA ARG A 773 12.38 -1.90 44.30
C ARG A 773 11.23 -2.83 44.69
N LEU A 774 11.51 -4.11 44.38
CA LEU A 774 10.90 -5.39 44.82
C LEU A 774 9.66 -5.79 43.99
N ARG A 775 9.58 -6.96 43.36
CA ARG A 775 10.31 -8.22 43.44
C ARG A 775 10.09 -9.01 42.15
#